data_AF-A0A635R870-F1
#
_entry.id   AF-A0A635R870-F1
#
_cell.length_a   1.000
_cell.length_b   1.000
_cell.length_c   1.000
_cell.angle_alpha   90.00
_cell.angle_beta   90.00
_cell.angle_gamma   90.00
#
_symmetry.space_group_name_H-M   'P 1'
#
loop_
_entity.id
_entity.type
_entity.pdbx_description
1 polymer ?
#
loop_
_entity_poly.entity_id
_entity_poly.type
_entity_poly.pdbx_seq_one_letter_code
_entity_poly.pdbx_strand_id
1 'polypeptide(L)'
;MQRFNIFREQNIALAKSLIIKSESIAQQMNLAITENGGFVSDNRSTWRYYLHLAGQRHEWDKPIYITSLDTQEQIELTTANLSRHKKTSNVFRSNGEYIEELIRTYPDYAIYIRGVFNPVDINYAIRVADCSILYYDSSLVESQETSLMSRLEDRIRAAHVRYMSEGWKVHNDAFVLAFYCILYPQLPGIIGYIRSSLQHTTETHSFYVTEFLASHQELHEFMPYLTQKQKFILYRNIRYWERNSGKEEIFDWQIDALLTGWGMPAVGYNVAQQIHEPKDDDDSTLTPLPIGYQQSLNYTEKDSGRDLDIVTTTDIIQKEVALAYNNPAYEPEYQEDLDTRLSLTQYPNLKTKLIEVTAVDPEAIERFEYLHNLFNEWVHLVAKGKYNIYHEILNPTNGDTLKLSSKELLALFLYAAYKGYSDVALEEIPVFNVFGVLIKRWVPFDEMEQHLIPSWENRFDALINYYTDTHTEVVGTILSADELYDTVNEIITQKRRRWRYSQNRRKIPDRAAGLMLFNYHYRDYRCDLKLNYRNYDEFFKTFGLDYTLVSAETWQDIAIDAFNTATNLETRATISQSEIQRAMVRLMTKLSSYTVHFAARMGSDSYDVVDPLCPILGDIPMSGEGSITIIEPLLGVQQVTRHQYMSTDTVLPAAPVIKELSMPQHIKLRMNIYMGIRVKVTQQVVVDINEPTTGVVKVKSSLDDWTLNEQVKINDLDGFTLDQLPK
;
A
#
# COMPACT_ATOMS: atom_id res chain seq x y z
N MET A 1 16.91 -7.26 26.55
CA MET A 1 16.10 -6.40 27.47
C MET A 1 15.01 -5.60 26.75
N GLN A 2 15.27 -4.99 25.58
CA GLN A 2 14.28 -4.16 24.87
C GLN A 2 12.99 -4.92 24.47
N ARG A 3 13.09 -6.15 23.93
CA ARG A 3 11.91 -6.95 23.51
C ARG A 3 11.00 -7.35 24.67
N PHE A 4 11.56 -7.68 25.84
CA PHE A 4 10.78 -8.00 27.03
C PHE A 4 9.99 -6.79 27.54
N ASN A 5 10.58 -5.59 27.47
CA ASN A 5 9.87 -4.37 27.86
C ASN A 5 8.65 -4.12 26.96
N ILE A 6 8.80 -4.30 25.65
CA ILE A 6 7.69 -4.22 24.68
C ILE A 6 6.60 -5.25 25.02
N PHE A 7 6.98 -6.51 25.24
CA PHE A 7 6.03 -7.56 25.64
C PHE A 7 5.28 -7.21 26.94
N ARG A 8 5.99 -6.68 27.94
CA ARG A 8 5.40 -6.25 29.21
C ARG A 8 4.43 -5.08 29.01
N GLU A 9 4.80 -4.09 28.20
CA GLU A 9 3.98 -2.93 27.87
C GLU A 9 2.70 -3.34 27.12
N GLN A 10 2.79 -4.28 26.18
CA GLN A 10 1.62 -4.86 25.51
C GLN A 10 0.65 -5.53 26.49
N ASN A 11 1.15 -6.29 27.47
CA ASN A 11 0.31 -6.89 28.51
C ASN A 11 -0.40 -5.83 29.37
N ILE A 12 0.30 -4.72 29.69
CA ILE A 12 -0.28 -3.60 30.45
C ILE A 12 -1.34 -2.86 29.61
N ALA A 13 -1.04 -2.60 28.34
CA ALA A 13 -1.97 -1.96 27.41
C ALA A 13 -3.24 -2.80 27.22
N LEU A 14 -3.09 -4.13 27.08
CA LEU A 14 -4.23 -5.04 26.97
C LEU A 14 -5.08 -4.96 28.23
N ALA A 15 -4.48 -5.03 29.42
CA ALA A 15 -5.19 -4.88 30.68
C ALA A 15 -5.92 -3.53 30.82
N LYS A 16 -5.31 -2.43 30.36
CA LYS A 16 -5.95 -1.09 30.35
C LYS A 16 -7.17 -1.02 29.42
N SER A 17 -7.13 -1.76 28.31
CA SER A 17 -8.21 -1.78 27.30
C SER A 17 -9.47 -2.54 27.72
N LEU A 18 -9.37 -3.41 28.74
CA LEU A 18 -10.46 -4.29 29.14
C LEU A 18 -11.66 -3.52 29.70
N ILE A 19 -12.85 -3.84 29.21
CA ILE A 19 -14.13 -3.48 29.83
C ILE A 19 -14.73 -4.75 30.42
N ILE A 20 -14.75 -4.83 31.75
CA ILE A 20 -15.27 -5.97 32.49
C ILE A 20 -16.67 -5.63 33.01
N LYS A 21 -17.63 -6.53 32.78
CA LYS A 21 -18.96 -6.40 33.37
C LYS A 21 -18.87 -6.49 34.89
N SER A 22 -19.51 -5.55 35.58
CA SER A 22 -19.67 -5.57 37.03
C SER A 22 -21.09 -5.22 37.44
N GLU A 23 -21.84 -6.22 37.89
CA GLU A 23 -23.16 -5.99 38.48
C GLU A 23 -23.06 -5.23 39.81
N SER A 24 -21.96 -5.42 40.56
CA SER A 24 -21.71 -4.72 41.82
C SER A 24 -21.54 -3.20 41.60
N ILE A 25 -20.82 -2.78 40.55
CA ILE A 25 -20.71 -1.35 40.19
C ILE A 25 -22.06 -0.80 39.73
N ALA A 26 -22.82 -1.58 38.94
CA ALA A 26 -24.15 -1.16 38.48
C ALA A 26 -25.12 -0.89 39.65
N GLN A 27 -25.11 -1.75 40.67
CA GLN A 27 -25.90 -1.58 41.89
C GLN A 27 -25.47 -0.32 42.67
N GLN A 28 -24.17 -0.10 42.83
CA GLN A 28 -23.65 1.09 43.53
C GLN A 28 -24.00 2.39 42.79
N MET A 29 -23.92 2.41 41.46
CA MET A 29 -24.35 3.57 40.66
C MET A 29 -25.85 3.86 40.81
N ASN A 30 -26.68 2.83 40.88
CA ASN A 30 -28.11 3.00 41.10
C ASN A 30 -28.43 3.45 42.54
N LEU A 31 -27.72 2.93 43.52
CA LEU A 31 -27.86 3.33 44.93
C LEU A 31 -27.60 4.84 45.08
N ALA A 32 -26.53 5.36 44.46
CA ALA A 32 -26.24 6.79 44.44
C ALA A 32 -27.36 7.64 43.80
N ILE A 33 -28.13 7.11 42.84
CA ILE A 33 -29.28 7.81 42.27
C ILE A 33 -30.45 7.81 43.27
N THR A 34 -30.70 6.68 43.93
CA THR A 34 -31.78 6.56 44.92
C THR A 34 -31.55 7.42 46.16
N GLU A 35 -30.31 7.53 46.64
CA GLU A 35 -29.96 8.39 47.78
C GLU A 35 -30.16 9.88 47.47
N ASN A 36 -29.98 10.28 46.21
CA ASN A 36 -30.24 11.63 45.73
C ASN A 36 -31.73 11.90 45.39
N GLY A 37 -32.63 10.97 45.74
CA GLY A 37 -34.08 11.10 45.52
C GLY A 37 -34.55 10.78 44.10
N GLY A 38 -33.70 10.17 43.26
CA GLY A 38 -34.04 9.72 41.92
C GLY A 38 -34.76 8.37 41.91
N PHE A 39 -35.61 8.14 40.91
CA PHE A 39 -36.28 6.85 40.70
C PHE A 39 -35.44 5.95 39.78
N VAL A 40 -35.21 4.70 40.18
CA VAL A 40 -34.54 3.68 39.37
C VAL A 40 -35.56 2.62 38.97
N SER A 41 -35.72 2.40 37.67
CA SER A 41 -36.62 1.38 37.12
C SER A 41 -36.04 -0.03 37.28
N ASP A 42 -36.92 -1.03 37.43
CA ASP A 42 -36.56 -2.46 37.44
C ASP A 42 -35.98 -2.93 36.09
N ASN A 43 -36.26 -2.19 35.01
CA ASN A 43 -35.72 -2.48 33.69
C ASN A 43 -34.21 -2.13 33.62
N ARG A 44 -33.37 -3.16 33.54
CA ARG A 44 -31.89 -3.00 33.49
C ARG A 44 -31.40 -2.17 32.30
N SER A 45 -32.16 -2.09 31.21
CA SER A 45 -31.77 -1.28 30.03
C SER A 45 -31.74 0.22 30.31
N THR A 46 -32.44 0.70 31.34
CA THR A 46 -32.44 2.11 31.71
C THR A 46 -31.42 2.44 32.79
N TRP A 47 -30.66 1.46 33.28
CA TRP A 47 -29.67 1.71 34.33
C TRP A 47 -28.49 2.51 33.80
N ARG A 48 -28.04 3.48 34.59
CA ARG A 48 -26.93 4.39 34.23
C ARG A 48 -25.68 3.66 33.77
N TYR A 49 -25.30 2.57 34.45
CA TYR A 49 -24.13 1.76 34.08
C TYR A 49 -24.23 1.16 32.66
N TYR A 50 -25.37 0.54 32.30
CA TYR A 50 -25.52 -0.09 30.99
C TYR A 50 -25.67 0.94 29.85
N LEU A 51 -26.32 2.08 30.12
CA LEU A 51 -26.34 3.20 29.18
C LEU A 51 -24.93 3.74 28.93
N HIS A 52 -24.14 3.92 29.99
CA HIS A 52 -22.74 4.37 29.88
C HIS A 52 -21.88 3.42 29.07
N LEU A 53 -22.03 2.11 29.27
CA LEU A 53 -21.32 1.09 28.47
C LEU A 53 -21.66 1.15 26.98
N ALA A 54 -22.88 1.55 26.63
CA ALA A 54 -23.32 1.71 25.25
C ALA A 54 -23.01 3.10 24.66
N GLY A 55 -22.32 3.97 25.42
CA GLY A 55 -22.04 5.33 25.02
C GLY A 55 -23.30 6.22 24.96
N GLN A 56 -24.37 5.82 25.64
CA GLN A 56 -25.59 6.59 25.79
C GLN A 56 -25.60 7.33 27.12
N ARG A 57 -26.03 8.60 27.10
CA ARG A 57 -26.08 9.45 28.28
C ARG A 57 -27.36 9.13 29.07
N HIS A 58 -27.24 9.01 30.40
CA HIS A 58 -28.43 8.93 31.26
C HIS A 58 -29.00 10.34 31.50
N GLU A 59 -30.29 10.47 31.75
CA GLU A 59 -30.98 11.77 31.83
C GLU A 59 -30.40 12.72 32.89
N TRP A 60 -29.90 12.16 34.00
CA TRP A 60 -29.27 12.91 35.10
C TRP A 60 -27.84 13.40 34.80
N ASP A 61 -27.20 12.90 33.74
CA ASP A 61 -25.82 13.22 33.42
C ASP A 61 -25.70 14.53 32.65
N LYS A 62 -24.66 15.31 32.97
CA LYS A 62 -24.33 16.54 32.24
C LYS A 62 -23.69 16.20 30.88
N PRO A 63 -24.01 16.94 29.81
CA PRO A 63 -23.36 16.77 28.52
C PRO A 63 -21.87 17.11 28.63
N ILE A 64 -21.03 16.27 28.01
CA ILE A 64 -19.59 16.50 27.90
C ILE A 64 -19.31 17.04 26.51
N TYR A 65 -18.57 18.15 26.42
CA TYR A 65 -18.20 18.76 25.16
C TYR A 65 -16.73 18.50 24.82
N ILE A 66 -16.47 18.18 23.56
CA ILE A 66 -15.12 18.07 23.00
C ILE A 66 -15.00 18.97 21.78
N THR A 67 -13.79 19.47 21.51
CA THR A 67 -13.53 20.24 20.28
C THR A 67 -13.29 19.26 19.13
N SER A 68 -14.11 19.34 18.08
CA SER A 68 -13.97 18.53 16.87
C SER A 68 -12.71 18.93 16.12
N LEU A 69 -11.86 17.96 15.78
CA LEU A 69 -10.69 18.17 14.91
C LEU A 69 -11.07 18.29 13.42
N ASP A 70 -12.32 17.99 13.08
CA ASP A 70 -12.86 18.00 11.72
C ASP A 70 -13.38 19.41 11.39
N THR A 71 -14.21 19.99 12.27
CA THR A 71 -14.88 21.28 12.08
C THR A 71 -14.36 22.41 12.97
N GLN A 72 -13.53 22.10 13.97
CA GLN A 72 -13.06 23.03 15.03
C GLN A 72 -14.16 23.55 15.96
N GLU A 73 -15.37 23.01 15.86
CA GLU A 73 -16.51 23.38 16.70
C GLU A 73 -16.61 22.50 17.96
N GLN A 74 -17.25 23.03 19.00
CA GLN A 74 -17.56 22.24 20.20
C GLN A 74 -18.75 21.32 19.92
N ILE A 75 -18.51 20.02 20.01
CA ILE A 75 -19.51 18.97 19.81
C ILE A 75 -19.78 18.23 21.12
N GLU A 76 -21.03 17.81 21.35
CA GLU A 76 -21.33 16.90 22.45
C GLU A 76 -20.72 15.53 22.16
N LEU A 77 -20.05 14.95 23.16
CA LEU A 77 -19.43 13.63 23.10
C LEU A 77 -20.53 12.56 23.06
N THR A 78 -20.94 12.15 21.86
CA THR A 78 -21.89 11.05 21.65
C THR A 78 -21.40 10.12 20.54
N THR A 79 -21.87 8.87 20.56
CA THR A 79 -21.55 7.87 19.53
C THR A 79 -22.01 8.32 18.13
N ALA A 80 -23.15 9.02 18.04
CA ALA A 80 -23.68 9.55 16.79
C ALA A 80 -22.85 10.73 16.24
N ASN A 81 -22.34 11.61 17.11
CA ASN A 81 -21.48 12.70 16.66
C ASN A 81 -20.09 12.18 16.25
N LEU A 82 -19.53 11.21 16.99
CA LEU A 82 -18.25 10.61 16.63
C LEU A 82 -18.28 9.78 15.34
N SER A 83 -19.42 9.19 14.98
CA SER A 83 -19.56 8.48 13.70
C SER A 83 -19.50 9.41 12.49
N ARG A 84 -19.93 10.66 12.66
CA ARG A 84 -19.81 11.74 11.66
C ARG A 84 -18.44 12.40 11.69
N HIS A 85 -17.91 12.71 12.89
CA HIS A 85 -16.59 13.32 13.09
C HIS A 85 -15.49 12.26 13.25
N LYS A 86 -15.24 11.53 12.16
CA LYS A 86 -14.33 10.39 12.17
C LYS A 86 -12.88 10.74 12.45
N LYS A 87 -12.38 11.89 12.01
CA LYS A 87 -10.98 12.27 12.26
C LYS A 87 -10.77 12.49 13.75
N THR A 88 -11.71 13.16 14.40
CA THR A 88 -11.76 13.29 15.87
C THR A 88 -11.79 11.90 16.53
N SER A 89 -12.70 11.01 16.13
CA SER A 89 -12.77 9.65 16.67
C SER A 89 -11.44 8.88 16.54
N ASN A 90 -10.81 8.91 15.36
CA ASN A 90 -9.59 8.16 15.08
C ASN A 90 -8.39 8.67 15.89
N VAL A 91 -8.22 9.99 16.01
CA VAL A 91 -7.13 10.58 16.79
C VAL A 91 -7.26 10.27 18.29
N PHE A 92 -8.47 10.32 18.83
CA PHE A 92 -8.69 9.96 20.23
C PHE A 92 -8.46 8.45 20.47
N ARG A 93 -8.83 7.59 19.50
CA ARG A 93 -8.58 6.13 19.60
C ARG A 93 -7.11 5.76 19.44
N SER A 94 -6.37 6.46 18.57
CA SER A 94 -4.93 6.20 18.39
C SER A 94 -4.11 6.64 19.60
N ASN A 95 -4.50 7.75 20.22
CA ASN A 95 -3.75 8.36 21.32
C ASN A 95 -4.54 8.22 22.61
N GLY A 96 -4.29 7.13 23.35
CA GLY A 96 -4.93 6.85 24.63
C GLY A 96 -4.75 7.97 25.68
N GLU A 97 -3.72 8.81 25.55
CA GLU A 97 -3.49 9.95 26.44
C GLU A 97 -4.63 10.97 26.43
N TYR A 98 -5.22 11.26 25.26
CA TYR A 98 -6.36 12.19 25.17
C TYR A 98 -7.58 11.64 25.91
N ILE A 99 -7.80 10.33 25.83
CA ILE A 99 -8.87 9.65 26.57
C ILE A 99 -8.55 9.68 28.08
N GLU A 100 -7.31 9.40 28.48
CA GLU A 100 -6.89 9.46 29.88
C GLU A 100 -7.02 10.87 30.47
N GLU A 101 -6.70 11.92 29.71
CA GLU A 101 -6.85 13.32 30.13
C GLU A 101 -8.32 13.74 30.24
N LEU A 102 -9.17 13.29 29.30
CA LEU A 102 -10.61 13.48 29.38
C LEU A 102 -11.20 12.79 30.63
N ILE A 103 -10.73 11.58 30.95
CA ILE A 103 -11.12 10.86 32.16
C ILE A 103 -10.61 11.57 33.42
N ARG A 104 -9.39 12.13 33.41
CA ARG A 104 -8.87 12.92 34.55
C ARG A 104 -9.69 14.17 34.80
N THR A 105 -10.16 14.82 33.73
CA THR A 105 -11.02 16.00 33.82
C THR A 105 -12.43 15.63 34.33
N TYR A 106 -12.96 14.48 33.91
CA TYR A 106 -14.30 14.00 34.24
C TYR A 106 -14.26 12.57 34.83
N PRO A 107 -13.77 12.40 36.07
CA PRO A 107 -13.55 11.08 36.67
C PRO A 107 -14.84 10.27 36.84
N ASP A 108 -15.96 10.93 37.16
CA ASP A 108 -17.26 10.27 37.36
C ASP A 108 -17.84 9.65 36.08
N TYR A 109 -17.37 10.11 34.92
CA TYR A 109 -17.82 9.69 33.60
C TYR A 109 -16.85 8.71 32.92
N ALA A 110 -15.91 8.12 33.67
CA ALA A 110 -14.89 7.24 33.09
C ALA A 110 -15.48 6.06 32.27
N ILE A 111 -16.56 5.43 32.75
CA ILE A 111 -17.22 4.32 32.05
C ILE A 111 -17.95 4.85 30.80
N TYR A 112 -18.63 6.00 30.91
CA TYR A 112 -19.30 6.65 29.78
C TYR A 112 -18.32 7.03 28.66
N ILE A 113 -17.22 7.71 29.01
CA ILE A 113 -16.19 8.11 28.05
C ILE A 113 -15.65 6.89 27.29
N ARG A 114 -15.31 5.82 28.01
CA ARG A 114 -14.85 4.57 27.40
C ARG A 114 -15.92 3.92 26.52
N GLY A 115 -17.18 3.93 26.95
CA GLY A 115 -18.32 3.40 26.19
C GLY A 115 -18.69 4.24 24.97
N VAL A 116 -18.42 5.54 24.95
CA VAL A 116 -18.62 6.37 23.74
C VAL A 116 -17.60 6.01 22.66
N PHE A 117 -16.32 5.80 23.03
CA PHE A 117 -15.30 5.39 22.06
C PHE A 117 -15.43 3.92 21.66
N ASN A 118 -15.79 3.04 22.60
CA ASN A 118 -15.93 1.59 22.40
C ASN A 118 -17.31 1.11 22.89
N PRO A 119 -18.40 1.41 22.14
CA PRO A 119 -19.75 1.10 22.58
C PRO A 119 -20.02 -0.40 22.60
N VAL A 120 -20.59 -0.87 23.71
CA VAL A 120 -21.05 -2.26 23.89
C VAL A 120 -22.56 -2.32 23.71
N ASP A 121 -23.06 -3.33 23.00
CA ASP A 121 -24.51 -3.55 22.88
C ASP A 121 -25.14 -3.79 24.26
N ILE A 122 -26.16 -2.98 24.60
CA ILE A 122 -26.88 -3.02 25.88
C ILE A 122 -27.47 -4.41 26.11
N ASN A 123 -28.08 -5.00 25.08
CA ASN A 123 -28.75 -6.30 25.22
C ASN A 123 -27.75 -7.41 25.48
N TYR A 124 -26.58 -7.35 24.84
CA TYR A 124 -25.46 -8.24 25.12
C TYR A 124 -24.94 -8.06 26.55
N ALA A 125 -24.66 -6.83 26.97
CA ALA A 125 -24.12 -6.54 28.30
C ALA A 125 -25.07 -6.98 29.44
N ILE A 126 -26.38 -6.90 29.25
CA ILE A 126 -27.36 -7.37 30.23
C ILE A 126 -27.37 -8.89 30.33
N ARG A 127 -27.35 -9.59 29.18
CA ARG A 127 -27.50 -11.06 29.10
C ARG A 127 -26.30 -11.83 29.66
N VAL A 128 -25.09 -11.31 29.46
CA VAL A 128 -23.84 -12.00 29.81
C VAL A 128 -23.68 -12.12 31.34
N ALA A 129 -22.97 -13.13 31.83
CA ALA A 129 -22.72 -13.33 33.26
C ALA A 129 -21.86 -12.19 33.87
N ASP A 130 -21.96 -12.01 35.19
CA ASP A 130 -21.10 -11.05 35.90
C ASP A 130 -19.61 -11.42 35.77
N CYS A 131 -18.75 -10.41 35.78
CA CYS A 131 -17.29 -10.52 35.60
C CYS A 131 -16.83 -11.05 34.22
N SER A 132 -17.70 -11.10 33.22
CA SER A 132 -17.29 -11.37 31.84
C SER A 132 -16.65 -10.17 31.15
N ILE A 133 -15.76 -10.43 30.20
CA ILE A 133 -15.09 -9.39 29.42
C ILE A 133 -16.02 -8.96 28.28
N LEU A 134 -16.43 -7.70 28.26
CA LEU A 134 -17.33 -7.13 27.25
C LEU A 134 -16.59 -6.57 26.04
N TYR A 135 -15.40 -6.01 26.27
CA TYR A 135 -14.56 -5.42 25.24
C TYR A 135 -13.08 -5.56 25.63
N TYR A 136 -12.24 -5.73 24.61
CA TYR A 136 -10.79 -5.68 24.68
C TYR A 136 -10.26 -5.19 23.34
N ASP A 137 -9.06 -4.60 23.33
CA ASP A 137 -8.40 -4.24 22.09
C ASP A 137 -7.82 -5.50 21.40
N SER A 138 -8.43 -5.89 20.28
CA SER A 138 -8.00 -7.05 19.51
C SER A 138 -6.64 -6.89 18.83
N SER A 139 -6.13 -5.66 18.69
CA SER A 139 -4.79 -5.43 18.10
C SER A 139 -3.65 -5.91 19.02
N LEU A 140 -3.92 -5.99 20.33
CA LEU A 140 -2.96 -6.44 21.35
C LEU A 140 -3.01 -7.94 21.62
N VAL A 141 -3.90 -8.66 20.94
CA VAL A 141 -4.06 -10.12 21.01
C VAL A 141 -3.69 -10.70 19.65
N GLU A 142 -2.75 -11.63 19.64
CA GLU A 142 -2.32 -12.23 18.38
C GLU A 142 -3.37 -13.23 17.87
N SER A 143 -3.48 -13.39 16.55
CA SER A 143 -4.53 -14.21 15.92
C SER A 143 -4.56 -15.66 16.37
N GLN A 144 -3.43 -16.20 16.83
CA GLN A 144 -3.33 -17.56 17.36
C GLN A 144 -3.71 -17.71 18.85
N GLU A 145 -3.83 -16.61 19.60
CA GLU A 145 -4.08 -16.64 21.06
C GLU A 145 -5.57 -16.84 21.38
N THR A 146 -6.18 -17.91 20.85
CA THR A 146 -7.64 -18.07 20.90
C THR A 146 -8.17 -18.31 22.31
N SER A 147 -7.42 -19.01 23.17
CA SER A 147 -7.85 -19.29 24.56
C SER A 147 -7.53 -18.19 25.58
N LEU A 148 -6.78 -17.15 25.20
CA LEU A 148 -6.27 -16.14 26.14
C LEU A 148 -7.41 -15.44 26.91
N MET A 149 -8.42 -14.96 26.18
CA MET A 149 -9.55 -14.22 26.78
C MET A 149 -10.42 -15.12 27.66
N SER A 150 -10.71 -16.35 27.22
CA SER A 150 -11.49 -17.30 28.01
C SER A 150 -10.80 -17.65 29.33
N ARG A 151 -9.49 -17.93 29.30
CA ARG A 151 -8.71 -18.24 30.51
C ARG A 151 -8.61 -17.03 31.45
N LEU A 152 -8.53 -15.83 30.88
CA LEU A 152 -8.51 -14.59 31.66
C LEU A 152 -9.85 -14.37 32.37
N GLU A 153 -10.96 -14.56 31.66
CA GLU A 153 -12.31 -14.45 32.23
C GLU A 153 -12.52 -15.45 33.37
N ASP A 154 -12.09 -16.71 33.21
CA ASP A 154 -12.17 -17.72 34.28
C ASP A 154 -11.38 -17.31 35.53
N ARG A 155 -10.21 -16.68 35.36
CA ARG A 155 -9.40 -16.17 36.47
C ARG A 155 -10.07 -14.99 37.17
N ILE A 156 -10.67 -14.07 36.42
CA ILE A 156 -11.41 -12.92 36.97
C ILE A 156 -12.62 -13.42 37.75
N ARG A 157 -13.40 -14.35 37.18
CA ARG A 157 -14.55 -14.97 37.84
C ARG A 157 -14.15 -15.70 39.12
N ALA A 158 -13.06 -16.47 39.09
CA ALA A 158 -12.54 -17.15 40.27
C ALA A 158 -12.10 -16.16 41.37
N ALA A 159 -11.47 -15.05 41.00
CA ALA A 159 -11.11 -13.99 41.94
C ALA A 159 -12.35 -13.33 42.55
N HIS A 160 -13.37 -13.05 41.74
CA HIS A 160 -14.63 -12.48 42.20
C HIS A 160 -15.35 -13.41 43.18
N VAL A 161 -15.55 -14.69 42.84
CA VAL A 161 -16.22 -15.66 43.72
C VAL A 161 -15.48 -15.84 45.05
N ARG A 162 -14.14 -15.79 45.03
CA ARG A 162 -13.33 -16.00 46.24
C ARG A 162 -13.32 -14.80 47.18
N TYR A 163 -13.24 -13.58 46.64
CA TYR A 163 -12.99 -12.38 47.44
C TYR A 163 -14.18 -11.43 47.54
N MET A 164 -15.15 -11.48 46.62
CA MET A 164 -16.35 -10.66 46.67
C MET A 164 -17.42 -11.32 47.55
N SER A 165 -17.55 -10.85 48.79
CA SER A 165 -18.57 -11.31 49.73
C SER A 165 -19.77 -10.36 49.74
N GLU A 166 -20.97 -10.87 49.49
CA GLU A 166 -22.21 -10.07 49.42
C GLU A 166 -22.51 -9.31 50.72
N GLY A 167 -22.27 -9.91 51.88
CA GLY A 167 -22.53 -9.26 53.18
C GLY A 167 -21.68 -8.01 53.41
N TRP A 168 -20.45 -7.98 52.88
CA TRP A 168 -19.56 -6.84 53.03
C TRP A 168 -19.94 -5.65 52.13
N LYS A 169 -20.62 -5.91 51.00
CA LYS A 169 -21.11 -4.85 50.11
C LYS A 169 -22.14 -3.94 50.78
N VAL A 170 -22.95 -4.49 51.68
CA VAL A 170 -24.02 -3.76 52.39
C VAL A 170 -23.47 -2.92 53.54
N HIS A 171 -22.42 -3.41 54.20
CA HIS A 171 -21.90 -2.79 55.43
C HIS A 171 -20.74 -1.82 55.20
N ASN A 172 -20.05 -1.89 54.06
CA ASN A 172 -18.85 -1.09 53.82
C ASN A 172 -18.82 -0.54 52.39
N ASP A 173 -19.03 0.77 52.29
CA ASP A 173 -19.12 1.52 51.03
C ASP A 173 -17.85 1.36 50.16
N ALA A 174 -16.68 1.23 50.80
CA ALA A 174 -15.40 1.13 50.10
C ALA A 174 -15.04 -0.30 49.67
N PHE A 175 -15.81 -1.32 50.03
CA PHE A 175 -15.46 -2.72 49.78
C PHE A 175 -15.38 -3.06 48.29
N VAL A 176 -16.37 -2.64 47.51
CA VAL A 176 -16.40 -2.86 46.05
C VAL A 176 -15.22 -2.15 45.37
N LEU A 177 -14.92 -0.92 45.79
CA LEU A 177 -13.78 -0.16 45.30
C LEU A 177 -12.46 -0.88 45.61
N ALA A 178 -12.27 -1.33 46.85
CA ALA A 178 -11.05 -2.02 47.29
C ALA A 178 -10.78 -3.29 46.47
N PHE A 179 -11.81 -4.08 46.16
CA PHE A 179 -11.69 -5.25 45.31
C PHE A 179 -11.14 -4.89 43.92
N TYR A 180 -11.72 -3.91 43.24
CA TYR A 180 -11.26 -3.51 41.90
C TYR A 180 -9.88 -2.84 41.91
N CYS A 181 -9.55 -2.08 42.96
CA CYS A 181 -8.21 -1.53 43.18
C CYS A 181 -7.12 -2.61 43.30
N ILE A 182 -7.48 -3.83 43.73
CA ILE A 182 -6.54 -4.97 43.80
C ILE A 182 -6.55 -5.75 42.48
N LEU A 183 -7.73 -5.95 41.88
CA LEU A 183 -7.88 -6.75 40.66
C LEU A 183 -7.13 -6.13 39.47
N TYR A 184 -7.37 -4.85 39.15
CA TYR A 184 -6.83 -4.22 37.95
C TYR A 184 -5.29 -4.23 37.89
N PRO A 185 -4.55 -3.90 38.96
CA PRO A 185 -3.08 -3.99 38.95
C PRO A 185 -2.53 -5.41 38.78
N GLN A 186 -3.29 -6.46 39.09
CA GLN A 186 -2.87 -7.85 38.93
C GLN A 186 -3.09 -8.40 37.52
N LEU A 187 -4.02 -7.82 36.74
CA LEU A 187 -4.36 -8.29 35.39
C LEU A 187 -3.15 -8.43 34.45
N PRO A 188 -2.20 -7.46 34.35
CA PRO A 188 -1.03 -7.61 33.49
C PRO A 188 -0.18 -8.83 33.84
N GLY A 189 -0.04 -9.13 35.14
CA GLY A 189 0.69 -10.30 35.62
C GLY A 189 -0.02 -11.61 35.27
N ILE A 190 -1.36 -11.64 35.38
CA ILE A 190 -2.18 -12.80 35.00
C ILE A 190 -2.08 -13.06 33.49
N ILE A 191 -2.17 -12.02 32.66
CA ILE A 191 -2.03 -12.13 31.20
C ILE A 191 -0.65 -12.71 30.84
N GLY A 192 0.42 -12.14 31.40
CA GLY A 192 1.79 -12.63 31.18
C GLY A 192 1.96 -14.09 31.62
N TYR A 193 1.34 -14.48 32.74
CA TYR A 193 1.34 -15.87 33.20
C TYR A 193 0.60 -16.82 32.23
N ILE A 194 -0.58 -16.44 31.74
CA ILE A 194 -1.33 -17.27 30.77
C ILE A 194 -0.51 -17.45 29.49
N ARG A 195 0.05 -16.38 28.94
CA ARG A 195 0.92 -16.42 27.74
C ARG A 195 2.13 -17.33 27.97
N SER A 196 2.76 -17.24 29.14
CA SER A 196 3.87 -18.12 29.51
C SER A 196 3.47 -19.59 29.61
N SER A 197 2.27 -19.89 30.10
CA SER A 197 1.76 -21.27 30.22
C SER A 197 1.47 -21.95 28.87
N LEU A 198 1.38 -21.16 27.80
CA LEU A 198 1.08 -21.62 26.44
C LEU A 198 2.32 -21.83 25.56
N GLN A 199 3.53 -21.74 26.13
CA GLN A 199 4.76 -22.06 25.40
C GLN A 199 4.71 -23.49 24.83
N HIS A 200 5.30 -23.69 23.64
CA HIS A 200 5.28 -24.95 22.90
C HIS A 200 3.89 -25.43 22.45
N THR A 201 2.89 -24.55 22.46
CA THR A 201 1.57 -24.81 21.87
C THR A 201 1.37 -24.00 20.60
N THR A 202 0.29 -24.28 19.86
CA THR A 202 -0.12 -23.49 18.69
C THR A 202 -0.51 -22.05 19.04
N GLU A 203 -0.77 -21.75 20.31
CA GLU A 203 -1.19 -20.44 20.80
C GLU A 203 -0.03 -19.63 21.40
N THR A 204 1.22 -20.03 21.15
CA THR A 204 2.39 -19.35 21.71
C THR A 204 2.48 -17.91 21.19
N HIS A 205 2.66 -16.94 22.09
CA HIS A 205 2.88 -15.54 21.74
C HIS A 205 4.20 -15.34 20.97
N SER A 206 4.22 -14.44 19.99
CA SER A 206 5.35 -14.18 19.10
C SER A 206 6.66 -13.92 19.84
N PHE A 207 6.62 -13.20 20.97
CA PHE A 207 7.76 -12.99 21.86
C PHE A 207 8.51 -14.29 22.18
N TYR A 208 7.82 -15.32 22.67
CA TYR A 208 8.46 -16.59 23.01
C TYR A 208 8.97 -17.33 21.77
N VAL A 209 8.28 -17.22 20.64
CA VAL A 209 8.73 -17.77 19.36
C VAL A 209 10.04 -17.12 18.93
N THR A 210 10.13 -15.78 18.99
CA THR A 210 11.31 -15.03 18.59
C THR A 210 12.51 -15.32 19.48
N GLU A 211 12.34 -15.36 20.80
CA GLU A 211 13.44 -15.67 21.73
C GLU A 211 13.90 -17.12 21.60
N PHE A 212 12.98 -18.05 21.35
CA PHE A 212 13.33 -19.44 21.09
C PHE A 212 14.14 -19.58 19.79
N LEU A 213 13.70 -18.98 18.69
CA LEU A 213 14.44 -19.00 17.43
C LEU A 213 15.74 -18.19 17.51
N ALA A 214 15.82 -17.16 18.37
CA ALA A 214 17.08 -16.46 18.61
C ALA A 214 18.14 -17.39 19.20
N SER A 215 17.73 -18.31 20.09
CA SER A 215 18.64 -19.30 20.69
C SER A 215 19.07 -20.44 19.75
N HIS A 216 18.47 -20.55 18.56
CA HIS A 216 18.80 -21.57 17.56
C HIS A 216 19.35 -20.86 16.31
N GLN A 217 20.68 -20.86 16.12
CA GLN A 217 21.38 -20.27 14.97
C GLN A 217 21.04 -18.80 14.64
N GLU A 218 20.62 -18.03 15.64
CA GLU A 218 20.20 -16.63 15.48
C GLU A 218 19.08 -16.44 14.43
N LEU A 219 18.20 -17.43 14.28
CA LEU A 219 17.14 -17.43 13.27
C LEU A 219 16.11 -16.30 13.43
N HIS A 220 16.15 -15.60 14.56
CA HIS A 220 15.34 -14.40 14.80
C HIS A 220 15.59 -13.27 13.78
N GLU A 221 16.77 -13.24 13.14
CA GLU A 221 17.10 -12.35 12.00
C GLU A 221 16.05 -12.42 10.89
N PHE A 222 15.53 -13.63 10.62
CA PHE A 222 14.64 -13.88 9.49
C PHE A 222 13.17 -13.63 9.80
N MET A 223 12.81 -13.30 11.05
CA MET A 223 11.42 -13.13 11.49
C MET A 223 10.62 -12.08 10.70
N PRO A 224 11.20 -10.95 10.25
CA PRO A 224 10.46 -10.00 9.41
C PRO A 224 10.05 -10.59 8.05
N TYR A 225 10.85 -11.51 7.50
CA TYR A 225 10.67 -12.08 6.16
C TYR A 225 9.81 -13.35 6.15
N LEU A 226 9.35 -13.84 7.31
CA LEU A 226 8.62 -15.09 7.43
C LEU A 226 7.12 -14.86 7.66
N THR A 227 6.30 -15.64 6.96
CA THR A 227 4.85 -15.71 7.23
C THR A 227 4.58 -16.34 8.59
N GLN A 228 3.40 -16.08 9.18
CA GLN A 228 3.02 -16.66 10.47
C GLN A 228 3.06 -18.20 10.45
N LYS A 229 2.61 -18.82 9.35
CA LYS A 229 2.67 -20.27 9.15
C LYS A 229 4.11 -20.78 9.19
N GLN A 230 5.02 -20.13 8.48
CA GLN A 230 6.44 -20.50 8.46
C GLN A 230 7.11 -20.33 9.83
N LYS A 231 6.81 -19.24 10.54
CA LYS A 231 7.29 -19.02 11.91
C LYS A 231 6.94 -20.18 12.83
N PHE A 232 5.69 -20.66 12.79
CA PHE A 232 5.26 -21.79 13.60
C PHE A 232 5.83 -23.13 13.14
N ILE A 233 6.03 -23.35 11.84
CA ILE A 233 6.71 -24.54 11.33
C ILE A 233 8.16 -24.58 11.84
N LEU A 234 8.88 -23.46 11.74
CA LEU A 234 10.24 -23.34 12.28
C LEU A 234 10.24 -23.57 13.80
N TYR A 235 9.39 -22.85 14.53
CA TYR A 235 9.29 -22.96 15.99
C TYR A 235 9.06 -24.40 16.47
N ARG A 236 8.20 -25.15 15.77
CA ARG A 236 7.87 -26.54 16.14
C ARG A 236 8.98 -27.52 15.78
N ASN A 237 9.61 -27.35 14.63
CA ASN A 237 10.44 -28.40 14.03
C ASN A 237 11.95 -28.11 14.05
N ILE A 238 12.39 -26.91 14.47
CA ILE A 238 13.81 -26.51 14.38
C ILE A 238 14.77 -27.50 15.04
N ARG A 239 14.45 -27.97 16.25
CA ARG A 239 15.28 -28.96 16.96
C ARG A 239 15.40 -30.29 16.21
N TYR A 240 14.38 -30.65 15.43
CA TYR A 240 14.39 -31.86 14.62
C TYR A 240 15.20 -31.66 13.35
N TRP A 241 15.08 -30.50 12.70
CA TRP A 241 15.86 -30.14 11.52
C TRP A 241 17.37 -30.07 11.84
N GLU A 242 17.74 -29.45 12.95
CA GLU A 242 19.16 -29.39 13.39
C GLU A 242 19.76 -30.78 13.63
N ARG A 243 18.98 -31.73 14.15
CA ARG A 243 19.46 -33.10 14.42
C ARG A 243 19.51 -34.00 13.18
N ASN A 244 18.77 -33.63 12.12
CA ASN A 244 18.62 -34.43 10.91
C ASN A 244 19.11 -33.69 9.66
N SER A 245 19.99 -32.70 9.83
CA SER A 245 20.56 -31.93 8.72
C SER A 245 21.25 -32.85 7.71
N GLY A 246 21.00 -32.66 6.42
CA GLY A 246 21.63 -33.41 5.32
C GLY A 246 20.83 -34.58 4.77
N LYS A 247 19.65 -34.90 5.33
CA LYS A 247 18.71 -35.86 4.73
C LYS A 247 17.88 -35.19 3.62
N GLU A 248 17.67 -35.90 2.51
CA GLU A 248 16.83 -35.45 1.38
C GLU A 248 15.41 -35.12 1.84
N GLU A 249 14.79 -35.99 2.66
CA GLU A 249 13.45 -35.75 3.23
C GLU A 249 13.33 -34.43 4.01
N ILE A 250 14.38 -34.04 4.75
CA ILE A 250 14.39 -32.79 5.51
C ILE A 250 14.57 -31.60 4.59
N PHE A 251 15.39 -31.77 3.55
CA PHE A 251 15.64 -30.74 2.56
C PHE A 251 14.37 -30.41 1.75
N ASP A 252 13.66 -31.44 1.27
CA ASP A 252 12.39 -31.29 0.57
C ASP A 252 11.34 -30.63 1.47
N TRP A 253 11.30 -31.02 2.75
CA TRP A 253 10.41 -30.40 3.72
C TRP A 253 10.75 -28.92 3.97
N GLN A 254 12.03 -28.56 3.99
CA GLN A 254 12.46 -27.15 4.10
C GLN A 254 12.05 -26.35 2.86
N ILE A 255 12.21 -26.91 1.65
CA ILE A 255 11.76 -26.28 0.40
C ILE A 255 10.25 -26.04 0.44
N ASP A 256 9.47 -27.06 0.82
CA ASP A 256 8.01 -26.94 0.91
C ASP A 256 7.57 -25.87 1.92
N ALA A 257 8.18 -25.89 3.10
CA ALA A 257 7.85 -24.93 4.15
C ALA A 257 8.26 -23.50 3.79
N LEU A 258 9.48 -23.28 3.30
CA LEU A 258 10.09 -21.96 3.19
C LEU A 258 9.94 -21.34 1.80
N LEU A 259 10.15 -22.10 0.72
CA LEU A 259 10.11 -21.58 -0.66
C LEU A 259 8.73 -21.70 -1.27
N THR A 260 8.10 -22.87 -1.20
CA THR A 260 6.73 -23.07 -1.72
C THR A 260 5.72 -22.21 -0.98
N GLY A 261 5.87 -22.08 0.35
CA GLY A 261 5.03 -21.20 1.17
C GLY A 261 5.04 -19.71 0.76
N TRP A 262 6.10 -19.25 0.10
CA TRP A 262 6.23 -17.89 -0.44
C TRP A 262 5.93 -17.78 -1.94
N GLY A 263 5.59 -18.88 -2.61
CA GLY A 263 5.36 -18.85 -4.05
C GLY A 263 6.65 -18.77 -4.89
N MET A 264 7.82 -19.05 -4.31
CA MET A 264 9.12 -18.94 -4.99
C MET A 264 9.47 -20.25 -5.70
N PRO A 265 9.53 -20.30 -7.04
CA PRO A 265 9.93 -21.52 -7.73
C PRO A 265 11.42 -21.80 -7.52
N ALA A 266 11.71 -23.02 -7.10
CA ALA A 266 13.05 -23.56 -6.91
C ALA A 266 13.32 -24.64 -7.97
N VAL A 267 14.48 -24.56 -8.60
CA VAL A 267 14.91 -25.42 -9.69
C VAL A 267 16.26 -26.02 -9.33
N GLY A 268 16.39 -27.33 -9.43
CA GLY A 268 17.67 -28.04 -9.35
C GLY A 268 18.28 -28.25 -10.72
N TYR A 269 19.61 -28.21 -10.80
CA TYR A 269 20.33 -28.53 -12.04
C TYR A 269 20.76 -29.99 -12.05
N ASN A 270 20.50 -30.68 -13.16
CA ASN A 270 21.07 -31.98 -13.42
C ASN A 270 21.92 -31.91 -14.69
N VAL A 271 22.95 -32.74 -14.76
CA VAL A 271 23.79 -32.88 -15.95
C VAL A 271 23.49 -34.23 -16.59
N ALA A 272 23.33 -34.22 -17.90
CA ALA A 272 23.21 -35.38 -18.74
C ALA A 272 24.28 -35.41 -19.84
N GLN A 273 24.51 -36.58 -20.41
CA GLN A 273 25.30 -36.74 -21.64
C GLN A 273 24.36 -36.78 -22.85
N GLN A 274 24.51 -35.83 -23.77
CA GLN A 274 23.82 -35.87 -25.06
C GLN A 274 24.62 -36.70 -26.05
N ILE A 275 23.97 -37.74 -26.58
CA ILE A 275 24.49 -38.47 -27.73
C ILE A 275 24.32 -37.57 -28.95
N HIS A 276 25.42 -37.06 -29.49
CA HIS A 276 25.38 -36.32 -30.76
C HIS A 276 25.54 -37.30 -31.94
N GLU A 277 24.96 -36.98 -33.09
CA GLU A 277 25.30 -37.67 -34.34
C GLU A 277 26.61 -37.07 -34.89
N PRO A 278 27.67 -37.88 -35.11
CA PRO A 278 28.91 -37.38 -35.70
C PRO A 278 28.59 -36.91 -37.13
N LYS A 279 28.62 -35.59 -37.35
CA LYS A 279 28.40 -34.99 -38.67
C LYS A 279 29.68 -34.91 -39.51
N ASP A 280 30.84 -35.06 -38.88
CA ASP A 280 32.15 -34.99 -39.51
C ASP A 280 33.01 -36.20 -39.12
N ASP A 281 33.84 -36.67 -40.05
CA ASP A 281 34.71 -37.86 -39.98
C ASP A 281 35.91 -37.69 -39.02
N ASP A 282 35.78 -36.83 -38.00
CA ASP A 282 36.84 -36.45 -37.08
C ASP A 282 36.66 -37.14 -35.72
N ASP A 283 37.63 -37.99 -35.32
CA ASP A 283 37.62 -38.79 -34.09
C ASP A 283 37.50 -37.93 -32.81
N SER A 284 37.78 -36.62 -32.91
CA SER A 284 37.60 -35.64 -31.84
C SER A 284 36.15 -35.41 -31.42
N THR A 285 35.19 -35.81 -32.27
CA THR A 285 33.75 -35.67 -32.03
C THR A 285 33.10 -36.91 -31.40
N LEU A 286 33.83 -38.01 -31.16
CA LEU A 286 33.24 -39.24 -30.63
C LEU A 286 32.86 -39.21 -29.13
N THR A 287 33.13 -38.12 -28.42
CA THR A 287 32.80 -37.98 -26.99
C THR A 287 31.39 -37.39 -26.78
N PRO A 288 30.60 -37.93 -25.83
CA PRO A 288 29.29 -37.36 -25.52
C PRO A 288 29.41 -35.92 -25.02
N LEU A 289 28.53 -35.04 -25.50
CA LEU A 289 28.49 -33.65 -25.06
C LEU A 289 27.80 -33.55 -23.69
N PRO A 290 28.42 -32.95 -22.66
CA PRO A 290 27.73 -32.69 -21.41
C PRO A 290 26.71 -31.56 -21.58
N ILE A 291 25.46 -31.83 -21.19
CA ILE A 291 24.37 -30.86 -21.20
C ILE A 291 23.73 -30.78 -19.83
N GLY A 292 23.34 -29.57 -19.42
CA GLY A 292 22.50 -29.35 -18.26
C GLY A 292 21.03 -29.40 -18.61
N TYR A 293 20.19 -29.81 -17.67
CA TYR A 293 18.75 -29.57 -17.74
C TYR A 293 18.22 -29.19 -16.36
N GLN A 294 17.17 -28.38 -16.38
CA GLN A 294 16.50 -27.89 -15.18
C GLN A 294 15.45 -28.90 -14.71
N GLN A 295 15.38 -29.13 -13.39
CA GLN A 295 14.34 -29.93 -12.75
C GLN A 295 13.64 -29.10 -11.68
N SER A 296 12.32 -28.92 -11.79
CA SER A 296 11.54 -28.19 -10.80
C SER A 296 11.46 -28.95 -9.47
N LEU A 297 11.73 -28.27 -8.36
CA LEU A 297 11.69 -28.85 -7.01
C LEU A 297 10.34 -28.65 -6.31
N ASN A 298 9.62 -27.56 -6.59
CA ASN A 298 8.41 -27.19 -5.83
C ASN A 298 7.15 -26.85 -6.65
N TYR A 299 7.16 -27.06 -7.97
CA TYR A 299 5.98 -26.94 -8.84
C TYR A 299 6.07 -27.90 -10.03
N THR A 300 6.01 -29.21 -9.77
CA THR A 300 6.15 -30.27 -10.79
C THR A 300 5.06 -30.24 -11.87
N GLU A 301 3.93 -29.56 -11.64
CA GLU A 301 2.86 -29.38 -12.64
C GLU A 301 3.29 -28.48 -13.82
N LYS A 302 4.26 -27.58 -13.62
CA LYS A 302 4.81 -26.75 -14.71
C LYS A 302 5.72 -27.53 -15.67
N ASP A 303 6.25 -28.67 -15.25
CA ASP A 303 7.06 -29.57 -16.09
C ASP A 303 6.20 -30.36 -17.10
N SER A 304 4.89 -30.09 -17.17
CA SER A 304 3.98 -30.69 -18.17
C SER A 304 4.23 -30.18 -19.60
N GLY A 305 5.11 -29.20 -19.79
CA GLY A 305 5.65 -28.79 -21.09
C GLY A 305 6.66 -29.82 -21.60
N ARG A 306 6.51 -30.27 -22.84
CA ARG A 306 7.34 -31.34 -23.44
C ARG A 306 8.81 -30.96 -23.71
N ASP A 307 9.20 -29.72 -23.48
CA ASP A 307 10.56 -29.25 -23.74
C ASP A 307 11.35 -29.29 -22.44
N LEU A 308 12.38 -30.14 -22.39
CA LEU A 308 13.44 -30.03 -21.40
C LEU A 308 14.15 -28.70 -21.69
N ASP A 309 14.13 -27.77 -20.74
CA ASP A 309 14.95 -26.55 -20.81
C ASP A 309 16.42 -26.94 -20.66
N ILE A 310 17.04 -27.29 -21.80
CA ILE A 310 18.45 -27.65 -21.90
C ILE A 310 19.28 -26.38 -21.71
N VAL A 311 20.27 -26.47 -20.84
CA VAL A 311 21.21 -25.40 -20.49
C VAL A 311 22.62 -25.91 -20.73
N THR A 312 23.53 -25.07 -21.22
CA THR A 312 24.93 -25.45 -21.41
C THR A 312 25.67 -25.55 -20.06
N THR A 313 26.76 -26.31 -20.01
CA THR A 313 27.61 -26.39 -18.81
C THR A 313 28.23 -25.03 -18.45
N THR A 314 28.52 -24.18 -19.45
CA THR A 314 28.96 -22.79 -19.26
C THR A 314 27.98 -21.97 -18.43
N ASP A 315 26.69 -22.03 -18.78
CA ASP A 315 25.65 -21.21 -18.16
C ASP A 315 25.40 -21.63 -16.71
N ILE A 316 25.66 -22.91 -16.38
CA ILE A 316 25.62 -23.41 -15.01
C ILE A 316 26.81 -22.87 -14.21
N ILE A 317 28.02 -22.92 -14.76
CA ILE A 317 29.25 -22.43 -14.09
C ILE A 317 29.19 -20.92 -13.86
N GLN A 318 28.73 -20.15 -14.85
CA GLN A 318 28.60 -18.69 -14.75
C GLN A 318 27.77 -18.24 -13.54
N LYS A 319 26.81 -19.06 -13.10
CA LYS A 319 26.00 -18.79 -11.89
C LYS A 319 26.79 -18.93 -10.59
N GLU A 320 27.88 -19.70 -10.59
CA GLU A 320 28.77 -19.89 -9.43
C GLU A 320 29.97 -18.93 -9.44
N VAL A 321 30.30 -18.31 -10.58
CA VAL A 321 31.46 -17.41 -10.70
C VAL A 321 31.41 -16.24 -9.71
N ALA A 322 30.23 -15.64 -9.51
CA ALA A 322 30.08 -14.50 -8.59
C ALA A 322 30.19 -14.86 -7.10
N LEU A 323 30.26 -16.16 -6.73
CA LEU A 323 30.28 -16.60 -5.33
C LEU A 323 31.62 -16.32 -4.63
N ALA A 324 32.74 -16.34 -5.36
CA ALA A 324 34.05 -16.07 -4.79
C ALA A 324 34.93 -15.25 -5.73
N TYR A 325 35.70 -14.34 -5.14
CA TYR A 325 36.51 -13.35 -5.86
C TYR A 325 37.49 -13.96 -6.88
N ASN A 326 38.06 -15.13 -6.58
CA ASN A 326 39.05 -15.79 -7.44
C ASN A 326 38.45 -16.73 -8.50
N ASN A 327 37.13 -16.99 -8.48
CA ASN A 327 36.50 -17.91 -9.44
C ASN A 327 36.76 -17.53 -10.91
N PRO A 328 36.66 -16.25 -11.33
CA PRO A 328 36.90 -15.88 -12.74
C PRO A 328 38.31 -16.23 -13.25
N ALA A 329 39.31 -16.27 -12.37
CA ALA A 329 40.69 -16.58 -12.76
C ALA A 329 40.90 -18.07 -13.08
N TYR A 330 40.12 -18.95 -12.45
CA TYR A 330 40.23 -20.40 -12.59
C TYR A 330 39.08 -21.04 -13.39
N GLU A 331 38.03 -20.28 -13.70
CA GLU A 331 36.87 -20.74 -14.49
C GLU A 331 37.27 -21.50 -15.76
N PRO A 332 38.20 -21.00 -16.61
CA PRO A 332 38.51 -21.68 -17.88
C PRO A 332 39.16 -23.07 -17.65
N GLU A 333 40.05 -23.17 -16.67
CA GLU A 333 40.74 -24.43 -16.32
C GLU A 333 39.76 -25.45 -15.74
N TYR A 334 38.86 -25.01 -14.85
CA TYR A 334 37.85 -25.89 -14.26
C TYR A 334 36.79 -26.32 -15.26
N GLN A 335 36.43 -25.46 -16.22
CA GLN A 335 35.45 -25.80 -17.23
C GLN A 335 35.97 -26.90 -18.16
N GLU A 336 37.21 -26.81 -18.62
CA GLU A 336 37.80 -27.83 -19.50
C GLU A 336 37.93 -29.20 -18.78
N ASP A 337 38.38 -29.20 -17.53
CA ASP A 337 38.45 -30.41 -16.70
C ASP A 337 37.05 -30.98 -16.41
N LEU A 338 36.05 -30.12 -16.14
CA LEU A 338 34.67 -30.53 -15.89
C LEU A 338 34.05 -31.17 -17.14
N ASP A 339 34.12 -30.52 -18.30
CA ASP A 339 33.54 -31.02 -19.55
C ASP A 339 34.21 -32.36 -19.96
N THR A 340 35.52 -32.48 -19.75
CA THR A 340 36.26 -33.73 -19.97
C THR A 340 35.80 -34.84 -19.02
N ARG A 341 35.61 -34.53 -17.73
CA ARG A 341 35.14 -35.53 -16.76
C ARG A 341 33.70 -35.94 -17.02
N LEU A 342 32.81 -34.99 -17.28
CA LEU A 342 31.39 -35.21 -17.54
C LEU A 342 31.16 -35.98 -18.84
N SER A 343 31.95 -35.74 -19.88
CA SER A 343 31.88 -36.54 -21.12
C SER A 343 32.35 -37.98 -20.92
N LEU A 344 33.31 -38.21 -20.01
CA LEU A 344 33.87 -39.54 -19.71
C LEU A 344 33.18 -40.28 -18.56
N THR A 345 32.18 -39.68 -17.89
CA THR A 345 31.51 -40.37 -16.77
C THR A 345 30.72 -41.59 -17.23
N GLN A 346 30.72 -42.64 -16.40
CA GLN A 346 29.91 -43.85 -16.64
C GLN A 346 28.41 -43.64 -16.38
N TYR A 347 28.06 -42.59 -15.63
CA TYR A 347 26.68 -42.28 -15.28
C TYR A 347 26.17 -41.19 -16.22
N PRO A 348 25.21 -41.50 -17.10
CA PRO A 348 24.74 -40.55 -18.10
C PRO A 348 23.90 -39.43 -17.50
N ASN A 349 23.41 -39.57 -16.26
CA ASN A 349 22.64 -38.57 -15.53
C ASN A 349 23.25 -38.40 -14.13
N LEU A 350 23.64 -37.16 -13.81
CA LEU A 350 24.21 -36.79 -12.52
C LEU A 350 23.41 -35.63 -11.94
N LYS A 351 23.02 -35.77 -10.66
CA LYS A 351 22.40 -34.67 -9.91
C LYS A 351 23.49 -33.72 -9.43
N THR A 352 23.30 -32.42 -9.63
CA THR A 352 24.16 -31.41 -9.03
C THR A 352 23.60 -30.97 -7.68
N LYS A 353 24.39 -30.21 -6.91
CA LYS A 353 23.96 -29.57 -5.67
C LYS A 353 23.63 -28.08 -5.86
N LEU A 354 23.45 -27.64 -7.11
CA LEU A 354 23.08 -26.28 -7.44
C LEU A 354 21.56 -26.15 -7.51
N ILE A 355 21.04 -25.17 -6.77
CA ILE A 355 19.63 -24.86 -6.69
C ILE A 355 19.45 -23.40 -7.03
N GLU A 356 18.67 -23.12 -8.06
CA GLU A 356 18.27 -21.78 -8.41
C GLU A 356 16.89 -21.49 -7.84
N VAL A 357 16.80 -20.44 -7.03
CA VAL A 357 15.53 -19.89 -6.58
C VAL A 357 15.22 -18.71 -7.47
N THR A 358 14.04 -18.72 -8.07
CA THR A 358 13.50 -17.60 -8.85
C THR A 358 12.40 -16.90 -8.07
N ALA A 359 12.32 -15.58 -8.19
CA ALA A 359 11.20 -14.80 -7.67
C ALA A 359 10.65 -13.91 -8.78
N VAL A 360 9.32 -13.89 -8.92
CA VAL A 360 8.61 -12.93 -9.79
C VAL A 360 8.29 -11.71 -8.93
N ASP A 361 8.67 -10.52 -9.40
CA ASP A 361 8.34 -9.29 -8.71
C ASP A 361 6.85 -8.95 -8.92
N PRO A 362 6.01 -8.98 -7.86
CA PRO A 362 4.60 -8.60 -7.97
C PRO A 362 4.42 -7.11 -8.27
N GLU A 363 5.38 -6.24 -7.93
CA GLU A 363 5.27 -4.80 -8.25
C GLU A 363 5.26 -4.55 -9.76
N ALA A 364 5.98 -5.39 -10.51
CA ALA A 364 5.96 -5.37 -11.98
C ALA A 364 4.59 -5.75 -12.57
N ILE A 365 3.67 -6.30 -11.76
CA ILE A 365 2.30 -6.71 -12.13
C ILE A 365 1.26 -5.70 -11.59
N GLU A 366 1.67 -4.62 -10.92
CA GLU A 366 0.72 -3.67 -10.35
C GLU A 366 0.32 -2.57 -11.34
N ARG A 367 -1.00 -2.30 -11.46
CA ARG A 367 -1.54 -1.22 -12.31
C ARG A 367 -0.96 0.16 -11.98
N PHE A 368 -0.71 0.43 -10.71
CA PHE A 368 -0.17 1.70 -10.22
C PHE A 368 1.22 1.45 -9.69
N GLU A 369 2.21 1.63 -10.55
CA GLU A 369 3.63 1.49 -10.22
C GLU A 369 4.00 2.41 -9.04
N TYR A 370 4.76 1.86 -8.09
CA TYR A 370 5.08 2.58 -6.86
C TYR A 370 5.92 3.82 -7.14
N LEU A 371 7.01 3.69 -7.90
CA LEU A 371 7.94 4.78 -8.24
C LEU A 371 7.23 5.96 -8.93
N HIS A 372 6.32 5.69 -9.87
CA HIS A 372 5.57 6.72 -10.56
C HIS A 372 4.66 7.52 -9.60
N ASN A 373 3.95 6.83 -8.71
CA ASN A 373 3.11 7.51 -7.73
C ASN A 373 3.94 8.24 -6.68
N LEU A 374 5.10 7.69 -6.29
CA LEU A 374 6.01 8.33 -5.35
C LEU A 374 6.51 9.66 -5.90
N PHE A 375 6.98 9.67 -7.15
CA PHE A 375 7.39 10.88 -7.84
C PHE A 375 6.25 11.91 -7.89
N ASN A 376 5.06 11.50 -8.32
CA ASN A 376 3.90 12.38 -8.41
C ASN A 376 3.54 13.01 -7.05
N GLU A 377 3.49 12.21 -5.99
CA GLU A 377 3.15 12.69 -4.66
C GLU A 377 4.24 13.60 -4.06
N TRP A 378 5.52 13.26 -4.24
CA TRP A 378 6.66 14.11 -3.85
C TRP A 378 6.56 15.49 -4.48
N VAL A 379 6.37 15.50 -5.80
CA VAL A 379 6.28 16.70 -6.61
C VAL A 379 5.11 17.60 -6.17
N HIS A 380 3.93 17.02 -5.90
CA HIS A 380 2.78 17.79 -5.42
C HIS A 380 3.01 18.36 -4.00
N LEU A 381 3.64 17.60 -3.11
CA LEU A 381 3.93 18.04 -1.73
C LEU A 381 4.96 19.19 -1.69
N VAL A 382 5.98 19.13 -2.55
CA VAL A 382 6.97 20.19 -2.74
C VAL A 382 6.32 21.46 -3.29
N ALA A 383 5.51 21.33 -4.35
CA ALA A 383 4.84 22.48 -4.98
C ALA A 383 3.88 23.19 -4.02
N LYS A 384 3.17 22.43 -3.16
CA LYS A 384 2.29 22.99 -2.12
C LYS A 384 3.05 23.60 -0.94
N GLY A 385 4.37 23.39 -0.84
CA GLY A 385 5.20 23.83 0.27
C GLY A 385 4.97 23.03 1.57
N LYS A 386 4.33 21.86 1.48
CA LYS A 386 4.17 20.95 2.63
C LYS A 386 5.43 20.15 2.91
N TYR A 387 6.31 19.98 1.91
CA TYR A 387 7.61 19.35 2.07
C TYR A 387 8.69 20.39 1.77
N ASN A 388 9.32 20.93 2.82
CA ASN A 388 10.32 21.98 2.71
C ASN A 388 11.46 21.76 3.71
N ILE A 389 12.32 20.81 3.38
CA ILE A 389 13.50 20.43 4.14
C ILE A 389 14.74 20.82 3.33
N TYR A 390 15.86 21.05 4.03
CA TYR A 390 17.17 21.22 3.41
C TYR A 390 17.84 19.86 3.22
N HIS A 391 18.27 19.61 1.99
CA HIS A 391 18.98 18.41 1.57
C HIS A 391 20.42 18.76 1.28
N GLU A 392 21.33 17.85 1.64
CA GLU A 392 22.77 18.02 1.39
C GLU A 392 23.17 17.08 0.26
N ILE A 393 23.68 17.63 -0.85
CA ILE A 393 24.16 16.88 -2.01
C ILE A 393 25.59 17.27 -2.31
N LEU A 394 26.41 16.29 -2.69
CA LEU A 394 27.79 16.54 -3.09
C LEU A 394 27.83 17.06 -4.52
N ASN A 395 28.51 18.19 -4.73
CA ASN A 395 28.74 18.72 -6.06
C ASN A 395 29.91 17.96 -6.72
N PRO A 396 29.70 17.33 -7.89
CA PRO A 396 30.74 16.53 -8.54
C PRO A 396 31.89 17.36 -9.13
N THR A 397 31.71 18.67 -9.38
CA THR A 397 32.76 19.48 -10.02
C THR A 397 33.81 20.01 -9.05
N ASN A 398 33.39 20.32 -7.81
CA ASN A 398 34.27 20.92 -6.79
C ASN A 398 34.39 20.08 -5.51
N GLY A 399 33.54 19.06 -5.32
CA GLY A 399 33.52 18.23 -4.10
C GLY A 399 32.87 18.89 -2.89
N ASP A 400 32.28 20.08 -3.05
CA ASP A 400 31.61 20.79 -1.95
C ASP A 400 30.20 20.25 -1.69
N THR A 401 29.72 20.34 -0.46
CA THR A 401 28.35 19.97 -0.10
C THR A 401 27.38 21.14 -0.34
N LEU A 402 26.47 20.97 -1.29
CA LEU A 402 25.39 21.90 -1.60
C LEU A 402 24.20 21.66 -0.68
N LYS A 403 23.77 22.72 0.02
CA LYS A 403 22.53 22.71 0.80
C LYS A 403 21.40 23.26 -0.06
N LEU A 404 20.48 22.40 -0.47
CA LEU A 404 19.36 22.74 -1.34
C LEU A 404 18.04 22.62 -0.58
N SER A 405 17.13 23.58 -0.75
CA SER A 405 15.75 23.38 -0.31
C SER A 405 15.06 22.31 -1.16
N SER A 406 13.98 21.71 -0.65
CA SER A 406 13.26 20.65 -1.39
C SER A 406 12.74 21.10 -2.77
N LYS A 407 12.44 22.39 -2.95
CA LYS A 407 12.06 22.95 -4.26
C LYS A 407 13.24 23.07 -5.21
N GLU A 408 14.39 23.51 -4.70
CA GLU A 408 15.63 23.62 -5.46
C GLU A 408 16.18 22.24 -5.83
N LEU A 409 16.05 21.28 -4.91
CA LEU A 409 16.39 19.88 -5.15
C LEU A 409 15.54 19.28 -6.28
N LEU A 410 14.23 19.52 -6.29
CA LEU A 410 13.36 19.07 -7.36
C LEU A 410 13.71 19.74 -8.70
N ALA A 411 14.09 21.03 -8.70
CA ALA A 411 14.56 21.70 -9.90
C ALA A 411 15.87 21.09 -10.43
N LEU A 412 16.82 20.79 -9.54
CA LEU A 412 18.08 20.10 -9.88
C LEU A 412 17.80 18.70 -10.44
N PHE A 413 16.93 17.92 -9.79
CA PHE A 413 16.49 16.60 -10.24
C PHE A 413 15.92 16.66 -11.65
N LEU A 414 15.03 17.62 -11.94
CA LEU A 414 14.44 17.77 -13.27
C LEU A 414 15.52 18.03 -14.32
N TYR A 415 16.40 19.00 -14.09
CA TYR A 415 17.48 19.28 -15.05
C TYR A 415 18.41 18.06 -15.24
N ALA A 416 18.84 17.44 -14.16
CA ALA A 416 19.73 16.28 -14.17
C ALA A 416 19.10 15.08 -14.91
N ALA A 417 17.82 14.80 -14.69
CA ALA A 417 17.12 13.71 -15.35
C ALA A 417 16.98 13.96 -16.87
N TYR A 418 16.57 15.17 -17.29
CA TYR A 418 16.43 15.49 -18.71
C TYR A 418 17.78 15.53 -19.44
N LYS A 419 18.81 16.09 -18.80
CA LYS A 419 20.14 16.18 -19.39
C LYS A 419 20.87 14.84 -19.39
N GLY A 420 20.75 14.04 -18.32
CA GLY A 420 21.43 12.75 -18.18
C GLY A 420 20.81 11.64 -19.03
N TYR A 421 19.48 11.51 -19.07
CA TYR A 421 18.82 10.41 -19.79
C TYR A 421 18.40 10.76 -21.21
N SER A 422 18.08 12.03 -21.50
CA SER A 422 17.55 12.45 -22.81
C SER A 422 18.46 13.43 -23.55
N ASP A 423 19.58 13.85 -22.96
CA ASP A 423 20.50 14.89 -23.46
C ASP A 423 19.82 16.25 -23.76
N VAL A 424 18.66 16.51 -23.16
CA VAL A 424 17.91 17.77 -23.34
C VAL A 424 18.29 18.74 -22.23
N ALA A 425 18.85 19.89 -22.59
CA ALA A 425 19.09 20.99 -21.65
C ALA A 425 17.84 21.87 -21.51
N LEU A 426 17.37 22.06 -20.27
CA LEU A 426 16.25 22.95 -19.98
C LEU A 426 16.76 24.39 -19.76
N GLU A 427 16.17 25.36 -20.47
CA GLU A 427 16.51 26.79 -20.29
C GLU A 427 15.70 27.42 -19.13
N GLU A 428 14.40 27.12 -19.08
CA GLU A 428 13.46 27.61 -18.07
C GLU A 428 12.96 26.47 -17.17
N ILE A 429 12.59 26.80 -15.94
CA ILE A 429 12.03 25.82 -14.99
C ILE A 429 10.60 25.49 -15.41
N PRO A 430 10.31 24.25 -15.84
CA PRO A 430 9.02 23.91 -16.42
C PRO A 430 7.92 23.83 -15.35
N VAL A 431 6.71 24.26 -15.72
CA VAL A 431 5.50 23.98 -14.95
C VAL A 431 4.96 22.62 -15.38
N PHE A 432 4.85 21.68 -14.45
CA PHE A 432 4.44 20.31 -14.75
C PHE A 432 3.03 20.01 -14.21
N ASN A 433 2.36 19.08 -14.88
CA ASN A 433 1.11 18.50 -14.40
C ASN A 433 1.41 17.15 -13.78
N VAL A 434 0.89 16.95 -12.57
CA VAL A 434 0.99 15.68 -11.86
C VAL A 434 -0.36 14.99 -11.90
N PHE A 435 -0.36 13.69 -12.16
CA PHE A 435 -1.59 12.92 -12.36
C PHE A 435 -1.94 12.02 -11.17
N GLY A 436 -3.23 11.94 -10.89
CA GLY A 436 -3.80 10.97 -9.93
C GLY A 436 -3.28 11.12 -8.50
N VAL A 437 -3.09 12.35 -8.04
CA VAL A 437 -2.56 12.69 -6.71
C VAL A 437 -3.70 12.83 -5.70
N LEU A 438 -3.48 12.38 -4.47
CA LEU A 438 -4.48 12.50 -3.40
C LEU A 438 -4.70 13.96 -2.96
N ILE A 439 -5.97 14.34 -2.73
CA ILE A 439 -6.33 15.56 -2.00
C ILE A 439 -5.67 15.58 -0.61
N LYS A 440 -4.79 16.55 -0.38
CA LYS A 440 -4.00 16.69 0.86
C LYS A 440 -4.73 17.30 2.07
N ARG A 441 -6.04 17.46 2.01
CA ARG A 441 -6.88 17.93 3.14
C ARG A 441 -7.84 16.83 3.55
N TRP A 442 -8.28 16.83 4.80
CA TRP A 442 -9.43 16.01 5.19
C TRP A 442 -10.66 16.37 4.36
N VAL A 443 -11.39 15.35 3.91
CA VAL A 443 -12.68 15.50 3.24
C VAL A 443 -13.72 14.96 4.23
N PRO A 444 -14.60 15.81 4.78
CA PRO A 444 -15.60 15.39 5.76
C PRO A 444 -16.68 14.52 5.10
N PHE A 445 -17.38 13.73 5.93
CA PHE A 445 -18.46 12.85 5.49
C PHE A 445 -19.51 13.62 4.66
N ASP A 446 -19.97 14.76 5.18
CA ASP A 446 -21.02 15.58 4.57
C ASP A 446 -20.63 16.09 3.17
N GLU A 447 -19.35 16.42 2.95
CA GLU A 447 -18.86 16.88 1.64
C GLU A 447 -18.86 15.74 0.61
N MET A 448 -18.51 14.51 1.03
CA MET A 448 -18.57 13.34 0.16
C MET A 448 -20.01 12.98 -0.21
N GLU A 449 -20.92 13.09 0.75
CA GLU A 449 -22.34 12.83 0.53
C GLU A 449 -22.91 13.81 -0.51
N GLN A 450 -22.58 15.09 -0.41
CA GLN A 450 -23.00 16.12 -1.37
C GLN A 450 -22.43 15.91 -2.78
N HIS A 451 -21.24 15.32 -2.90
CA HIS A 451 -20.62 15.03 -4.20
C HIS A 451 -21.25 13.82 -4.92
N LEU A 452 -21.95 12.95 -4.19
CA LEU A 452 -22.60 11.78 -4.76
C LEU A 452 -23.93 12.15 -5.43
N ILE A 453 -24.37 11.27 -6.34
CA ILE A 453 -25.67 11.41 -7.00
C ILE A 453 -26.78 11.33 -5.93
N PRO A 454 -27.75 12.27 -5.90
CA PRO A 454 -28.86 12.23 -4.96
C PRO A 454 -29.56 10.87 -4.98
N SER A 455 -29.72 10.26 -3.81
CA SER A 455 -30.32 8.93 -3.67
C SER A 455 -31.13 8.83 -2.37
N TRP A 456 -31.47 7.62 -1.93
CA TRP A 456 -32.22 7.41 -0.69
C TRP A 456 -31.30 7.67 0.51
N GLU A 457 -31.86 8.19 1.60
CA GLU A 457 -31.12 8.44 2.83
C GLU A 457 -30.35 7.19 3.26
N ASN A 458 -29.09 7.39 3.67
CA ASN A 458 -28.16 6.37 4.15
C ASN A 458 -27.73 5.30 3.15
N ARG A 459 -28.06 5.43 1.85
CA ARG A 459 -27.69 4.42 0.84
C ARG A 459 -26.18 4.27 0.69
N PHE A 460 -25.45 5.39 0.67
CA PHE A 460 -24.02 5.40 0.39
C PHE A 460 -23.16 5.52 1.64
N ASP A 461 -23.74 5.52 2.84
CA ASP A 461 -22.99 5.69 4.09
C ASP A 461 -21.87 4.68 4.24
N ALA A 462 -22.11 3.40 3.91
CA ALA A 462 -21.06 2.38 3.97
C ALA A 462 -19.91 2.66 2.98
N LEU A 463 -20.21 3.21 1.80
CA LEU A 463 -19.21 3.60 0.80
C LEU A 463 -18.41 4.82 1.29
N ILE A 464 -19.10 5.86 1.76
CA ILE A 464 -18.49 7.08 2.27
C ILE A 464 -17.65 6.75 3.51
N ASN A 465 -18.18 5.92 4.41
CA ASN A 465 -17.47 5.43 5.58
C ASN A 465 -16.17 4.73 5.18
N TYR A 466 -16.19 3.86 4.17
CA TYR A 466 -14.98 3.23 3.67
C TYR A 466 -13.96 4.24 3.11
N TYR A 467 -14.41 5.25 2.35
CA TYR A 467 -13.51 6.28 1.80
C TYR A 467 -12.92 7.18 2.88
N THR A 468 -13.72 7.60 3.85
CA THR A 468 -13.26 8.37 5.02
C THR A 468 -12.27 7.58 5.88
N ASP A 469 -12.54 6.31 6.16
CA ASP A 469 -11.65 5.46 6.99
C ASP A 469 -10.30 5.15 6.31
N THR A 470 -10.29 5.15 4.97
CA THR A 470 -9.07 4.92 4.16
C THR A 470 -8.39 6.22 3.72
N HIS A 471 -8.85 7.38 4.21
CA HIS A 471 -8.27 8.67 3.83
C HIS A 471 -7.04 9.03 4.65
N THR A 472 -5.94 9.26 3.95
CA THR A 472 -4.68 9.69 4.55
C THR A 472 -4.54 11.20 4.41
N GLU A 473 -4.54 11.90 5.54
CA GLU A 473 -4.32 13.34 5.56
C GLU A 473 -2.84 13.65 5.86
N VAL A 474 -2.25 14.50 5.04
CA VAL A 474 -0.95 15.10 5.36
C VAL A 474 -1.23 16.40 6.13
N VAL A 475 -1.30 16.33 7.46
CA VAL A 475 -1.48 17.49 8.33
C VAL A 475 -0.12 18.14 8.60
N GLY A 476 0.01 19.43 8.31
CA GLY A 476 1.25 20.18 8.55
C GLY A 476 2.31 20.01 7.47
N THR A 477 3.54 20.38 7.83
CA THR A 477 4.73 20.22 6.99
C THR A 477 5.41 18.90 7.34
N ILE A 478 5.74 18.11 6.33
CA ILE A 478 6.55 16.91 6.47
C ILE A 478 7.99 17.35 6.78
N LEU A 479 8.54 16.86 7.89
CA LEU A 479 9.80 17.34 8.46
C LEU A 479 11.00 16.45 8.13
N SER A 480 10.76 15.23 7.65
CA SER A 480 11.80 14.28 7.24
C SER A 480 11.46 13.58 5.93
N ALA A 481 12.49 13.14 5.20
CA ALA A 481 12.32 12.29 4.02
C ALA A 481 11.66 10.94 4.38
N ASP A 482 11.92 10.45 5.59
CA ASP A 482 11.29 9.27 6.19
C ASP A 482 9.76 9.38 6.28
N GLU A 483 9.28 10.49 6.83
CA GLU A 483 7.85 10.76 6.96
C GLU A 483 7.19 10.93 5.58
N LEU A 484 7.91 11.47 4.60
CA LEU A 484 7.45 11.52 3.22
C LEU A 484 7.24 10.12 2.65
N TYR A 485 8.21 9.22 2.81
CA TYR A 485 8.11 7.86 2.30
C TYR A 485 6.91 7.10 2.90
N ASP A 486 6.77 7.15 4.22
CA ASP A 486 5.69 6.45 4.93
C ASP A 486 4.31 6.96 4.51
N THR A 487 4.14 8.29 4.45
CA THR A 487 2.87 8.90 4.05
C THR A 487 2.49 8.56 2.61
N VAL A 488 3.47 8.57 1.69
CA VAL A 488 3.23 8.22 0.29
C VAL A 488 2.93 6.73 0.12
N ASN A 489 3.65 5.86 0.83
CA ASN A 489 3.37 4.43 0.81
C ASN A 489 1.93 4.12 1.31
N GLU A 490 1.48 4.80 2.35
CA GLU A 490 0.11 4.68 2.84
C GLU A 490 -0.89 5.18 1.79
N ILE A 491 -0.65 6.34 1.16
CA ILE A 491 -1.49 6.88 0.08
C ILE A 491 -1.64 5.88 -1.07
N ILE A 492 -0.54 5.29 -1.52
CA ILE A 492 -0.53 4.33 -2.65
C ILE A 492 -1.28 3.05 -2.27
N THR A 493 -1.01 2.52 -1.07
CA THR A 493 -1.70 1.34 -0.54
C THR A 493 -3.21 1.56 -0.49
N GLN A 494 -3.66 2.71 0.04
CA GLN A 494 -5.07 3.05 0.12
C GLN A 494 -5.68 3.35 -1.26
N LYS A 495 -4.93 3.96 -2.19
CA LYS A 495 -5.34 4.16 -3.59
C LYS A 495 -5.67 2.83 -4.26
N ARG A 496 -4.79 1.83 -4.10
CA ARG A 496 -5.00 0.47 -4.63
C ARG A 496 -6.22 -0.20 -3.99
N ARG A 497 -6.39 -0.08 -2.67
CA ARG A 497 -7.54 -0.64 -1.94
C ARG A 497 -8.86 0.00 -2.37
N ARG A 498 -8.92 1.33 -2.47
CA ARG A 498 -10.09 2.10 -2.94
C ARG A 498 -10.47 1.74 -4.37
N TRP A 499 -9.48 1.62 -5.25
CA TRP A 499 -9.71 1.16 -6.61
C TRP A 499 -10.34 -0.23 -6.62
N ARG A 500 -9.73 -1.22 -5.97
CA ARG A 500 -10.26 -2.59 -5.86
C ARG A 500 -11.67 -2.60 -5.25
N TYR A 501 -11.90 -1.84 -4.18
CA TYR A 501 -13.20 -1.75 -3.51
C TYR A 501 -14.28 -1.17 -4.43
N SER A 502 -13.98 -0.11 -5.16
CA SER A 502 -14.92 0.50 -6.12
C SER A 502 -15.23 -0.45 -7.29
N GLN A 503 -14.22 -1.14 -7.82
CA GLN A 503 -14.34 -2.01 -8.97
C GLN A 503 -15.01 -3.36 -8.67
N ASN A 504 -14.85 -3.88 -7.46
CA ASN A 504 -15.48 -5.14 -7.03
C ASN A 504 -17.01 -5.05 -6.87
N ARG A 505 -17.59 -3.85 -6.95
CA ARG A 505 -19.04 -3.66 -6.85
C ARG A 505 -19.72 -4.09 -8.15
N ARG A 506 -20.61 -5.07 -8.02
CA ARG A 506 -21.37 -5.64 -9.16
C ARG A 506 -22.47 -4.72 -9.69
N LYS A 507 -23.04 -3.86 -8.85
CA LYS A 507 -24.11 -2.94 -9.24
C LYS A 507 -23.53 -1.68 -9.87
N ILE A 508 -23.94 -1.35 -11.09
CA ILE A 508 -23.55 -0.14 -11.82
C ILE A 508 -23.69 1.14 -10.98
N PRO A 509 -24.84 1.45 -10.33
CA PRO A 509 -24.96 2.70 -9.58
C PRO A 509 -23.98 2.77 -8.39
N ASP A 510 -23.69 1.63 -7.76
CA ASP A 510 -22.80 1.58 -6.60
C ASP A 510 -21.32 1.63 -7.02
N ARG A 511 -20.99 1.13 -8.22
CA ARG A 511 -19.69 1.25 -8.87
C ARG A 511 -19.46 2.68 -9.36
N ALA A 512 -20.45 3.29 -10.00
CA ALA A 512 -20.41 4.68 -10.47
C ALA A 512 -20.19 5.65 -9.30
N ALA A 513 -20.95 5.50 -8.20
CA ALA A 513 -20.72 6.26 -6.97
C ALA A 513 -19.29 6.06 -6.44
N GLY A 514 -18.80 4.83 -6.44
CA GLY A 514 -17.42 4.50 -6.04
C GLY A 514 -16.36 5.16 -6.92
N LEU A 515 -16.56 5.20 -8.24
CA LEU A 515 -15.66 5.86 -9.20
C LEU A 515 -15.71 7.38 -9.09
N MET A 516 -16.89 7.96 -8.84
CA MET A 516 -17.03 9.39 -8.59
C MET A 516 -16.24 9.81 -7.37
N LEU A 517 -16.33 9.06 -6.26
CA LEU A 517 -15.50 9.31 -5.07
C LEU A 517 -14.02 9.07 -5.32
N PHE A 518 -13.66 8.04 -6.10
CA PHE A 518 -12.26 7.78 -6.47
C PHE A 518 -11.66 8.96 -7.22
N ASN A 519 -12.32 9.42 -8.28
CA ASN A 519 -11.90 10.58 -9.08
C ASN A 519 -11.96 11.88 -8.28
N TYR A 520 -12.86 11.98 -7.29
CA TYR A 520 -12.90 13.10 -6.38
C TYR A 520 -11.60 13.18 -5.56
N HIS A 521 -11.16 12.06 -5.00
CA HIS A 521 -9.99 11.98 -4.12
C HIS A 521 -8.66 12.07 -4.87
N TYR A 522 -8.55 11.46 -6.06
CA TYR A 522 -7.35 11.43 -6.88
C TYR A 522 -7.51 12.35 -8.08
N ARG A 523 -6.86 13.51 -8.05
CA ARG A 523 -6.98 14.55 -9.07
C ARG A 523 -5.65 14.91 -9.68
N ASP A 524 -5.74 15.53 -10.84
CA ASP A 524 -4.59 16.06 -11.54
C ASP A 524 -4.36 17.51 -11.10
N TYR A 525 -3.12 17.83 -10.77
CA TYR A 525 -2.73 19.17 -10.32
C TYR A 525 -1.65 19.74 -11.21
N ARG A 526 -1.87 20.98 -11.66
CA ARG A 526 -0.81 21.81 -12.22
C ARG A 526 0.04 22.34 -11.08
N CYS A 527 1.32 21.99 -11.09
CA CYS A 527 2.25 22.27 -10.01
C CYS A 527 3.34 23.23 -10.51
N ASP A 528 3.43 24.38 -9.86
CA ASP A 528 4.41 25.42 -10.13
C ASP A 528 5.30 25.58 -8.89
N LEU A 529 6.61 25.46 -9.07
CA LEU A 529 7.58 25.50 -7.98
C LEU A 529 7.75 26.90 -7.38
N LYS A 530 7.44 27.97 -8.14
CA LYS A 530 7.60 29.37 -7.72
C LYS A 530 8.95 29.61 -7.05
N LEU A 531 10.02 29.33 -7.78
CA LEU A 531 11.39 29.61 -7.35
C LEU A 531 11.74 31.08 -7.63
N ASN A 532 12.73 31.62 -6.90
CA ASN A 532 13.19 33.00 -7.08
C ASN A 532 14.10 33.18 -8.30
N TYR A 533 14.41 32.09 -9.02
CA TYR A 533 15.28 32.07 -10.20
C TYR A 533 14.43 32.09 -11.47
N ARG A 534 14.85 32.83 -12.49
CA ARG A 534 14.14 32.87 -13.78
C ARG A 534 14.50 31.67 -14.67
N ASN A 535 15.80 31.38 -14.76
CA ASN A 535 16.34 30.37 -15.68
C ASN A 535 17.30 29.42 -14.94
N TYR A 536 17.56 28.25 -15.53
CA TYR A 536 18.51 27.29 -14.98
C TYR A 536 19.95 27.83 -14.91
N ASP A 537 20.34 28.74 -15.81
CA ASP A 537 21.66 29.38 -15.78
C ASP A 537 21.86 30.25 -14.53
N GLU A 538 20.81 30.96 -14.07
CA GLU A 538 20.83 31.72 -12.81
C GLU A 538 20.86 30.80 -11.59
N PHE A 539 20.12 29.68 -11.66
CA PHE A 539 20.12 28.64 -10.64
C PHE A 539 21.53 28.05 -10.43
N PHE A 540 22.19 27.58 -11.49
CA PHE A 540 23.52 26.96 -11.38
C PHE A 540 24.61 27.95 -10.96
N LYS A 541 24.54 29.21 -11.40
CA LYS A 541 25.44 30.28 -10.93
C LYS A 541 25.32 30.55 -9.44
N THR A 542 24.10 30.51 -8.90
CA THR A 542 23.86 30.72 -7.47
C THR A 542 24.47 29.61 -6.62
N PHE A 543 24.42 28.37 -7.11
CA PHE A 543 24.99 27.21 -6.41
C PHE A 543 26.45 26.91 -6.78
N GLY A 544 27.07 27.69 -7.67
CA GLY A 544 28.46 27.51 -8.08
C GLY A 544 28.73 26.18 -8.80
N LEU A 545 27.72 25.62 -9.48
CA LEU A 545 27.85 24.36 -10.23
C LEU A 545 28.10 24.68 -11.70
N ASP A 546 29.26 24.25 -12.23
CA ASP A 546 29.56 24.39 -13.65
C ASP A 546 28.93 23.24 -14.43
N TYR A 547 27.74 23.49 -14.97
CA TYR A 547 26.95 22.49 -15.68
C TYR A 547 27.56 22.08 -17.04
N THR A 548 28.61 22.75 -17.51
CA THR A 548 29.28 22.44 -18.79
C THR A 548 30.33 21.35 -18.68
N LEU A 549 30.84 21.10 -17.48
CA LEU A 549 31.91 20.13 -17.21
C LEU A 549 31.40 18.76 -16.76
N VAL A 550 30.08 18.61 -16.58
CA VAL A 550 29.45 17.41 -16.03
C VAL A 550 29.04 16.46 -17.17
N SER A 551 29.48 15.21 -17.10
CA SER A 551 29.16 14.17 -18.08
C SER A 551 27.70 13.70 -17.96
N ALA A 552 27.16 13.08 -19.02
CA ALA A 552 25.80 12.54 -19.00
C ALA A 552 25.59 11.47 -17.91
N GLU A 553 26.57 10.59 -17.69
CA GLU A 553 26.54 9.58 -16.62
C GLU A 553 26.49 10.24 -15.24
N THR A 554 27.34 11.25 -15.02
CA THR A 554 27.35 12.00 -13.76
C THR A 554 26.02 12.73 -13.51
N TRP A 555 25.33 13.21 -14.56
CA TRP A 555 23.98 13.76 -14.42
C TRP A 555 22.94 12.70 -14.03
N GLN A 556 23.08 11.46 -14.51
CA GLN A 556 22.21 10.36 -14.11
C GLN A 556 22.42 10.02 -12.63
N ASP A 557 23.68 9.94 -12.18
CA ASP A 557 24.02 9.70 -10.77
C ASP A 557 23.44 10.81 -9.88
N ILE A 558 23.61 12.08 -10.27
CA ILE A 558 23.01 13.23 -9.54
C ILE A 558 21.48 13.12 -9.49
N ALA A 559 20.82 12.67 -10.56
CA ALA A 559 19.37 12.53 -10.58
C ALA A 559 18.91 11.41 -9.62
N ILE A 560 19.61 10.27 -9.61
CA ILE A 560 19.32 9.15 -8.70
C ILE A 560 19.55 9.59 -7.25
N ASP A 561 20.71 10.19 -6.97
CA ASP A 561 21.05 10.68 -5.63
C ASP A 561 20.07 11.75 -5.13
N ALA A 562 19.68 12.70 -5.99
CA ALA A 562 18.71 13.73 -5.67
C ALA A 562 17.34 13.13 -5.32
N PHE A 563 16.88 12.13 -6.08
CA PHE A 563 15.63 11.44 -5.79
C PHE A 563 15.71 10.64 -4.49
N ASN A 564 16.77 9.86 -4.32
CA ASN A 564 17.00 9.04 -3.13
C ASN A 564 17.11 9.89 -1.86
N THR A 565 17.83 11.00 -1.90
CA THR A 565 17.96 11.94 -0.77
C THR A 565 16.61 12.60 -0.45
N ALA A 566 15.82 12.92 -1.47
CA ALA A 566 14.51 13.53 -1.29
C ALA A 566 13.45 12.58 -0.72
N THR A 567 13.42 11.32 -1.14
CA THR A 567 12.34 10.38 -0.78
C THR A 567 12.77 9.27 0.17
N ASN A 568 14.07 9.20 0.49
CA ASN A 568 14.70 8.14 1.27
C ASN A 568 14.35 6.71 0.79
N LEU A 569 14.21 6.54 -0.53
CA LEU A 569 13.72 5.29 -1.14
C LEU A 569 14.61 4.09 -0.79
N GLU A 570 15.93 4.22 -0.91
CA GLU A 570 16.86 3.10 -0.74
C GLU A 570 16.93 2.56 0.69
N THR A 571 16.82 3.43 1.70
CA THR A 571 16.95 2.98 3.10
C THR A 571 15.64 2.39 3.65
N ARG A 572 14.50 2.79 3.09
CA ARG A 572 13.16 2.39 3.54
C ARG A 572 12.38 1.53 2.55
N ALA A 573 12.99 1.15 1.43
CA ALA A 573 12.42 0.21 0.48
C ALA A 573 11.75 -0.91 1.28
N THR A 574 10.42 -0.98 1.17
CA THR A 574 9.63 -2.01 1.84
C THR A 574 10.26 -3.34 1.49
N ILE A 575 10.48 -4.21 2.48
CA ILE A 575 11.14 -5.52 2.33
C ILE A 575 10.79 -6.10 0.96
N SER A 576 11.71 -5.93 0.01
CA SER A 576 11.39 -6.22 -1.37
C SER A 576 11.34 -7.74 -1.53
N GLN A 577 10.62 -8.24 -2.53
CA GLN A 577 10.66 -9.67 -2.83
C GLN A 577 12.11 -10.15 -3.06
N SER A 578 13.00 -9.27 -3.54
CA SER A 578 14.44 -9.52 -3.61
C SER A 578 15.08 -9.79 -2.26
N GLU A 579 14.73 -8.99 -1.25
CA GLU A 579 15.25 -9.13 0.11
C GLU A 579 14.65 -10.36 0.79
N ILE A 580 13.36 -10.64 0.58
CA ILE A 580 12.73 -11.87 1.07
C ILE A 580 13.42 -13.08 0.44
N GLN A 581 13.62 -13.09 -0.87
CA GLN A 581 14.29 -14.18 -1.58
C GLN A 581 15.71 -14.37 -1.05
N ARG A 582 16.49 -13.28 -0.93
CA ARG A 582 17.85 -13.33 -0.38
C ARG A 582 17.86 -13.80 1.07
N ALA A 583 16.90 -13.37 1.88
CA ALA A 583 16.74 -13.81 3.27
C ALA A 583 16.34 -15.29 3.36
N MET A 584 15.44 -15.76 2.50
CA MET A 584 15.04 -17.18 2.43
C MET A 584 16.18 -18.05 1.95
N VAL A 585 16.95 -17.61 0.95
CA VAL A 585 18.17 -18.32 0.52
C VAL A 585 19.17 -18.40 1.66
N ARG A 586 19.46 -17.29 2.36
CA ARG A 586 20.33 -17.30 3.54
C ARG A 586 19.84 -18.21 4.66
N LEU A 587 18.53 -18.19 4.93
CA LEU A 587 17.88 -19.08 5.89
C LEU A 587 18.07 -20.55 5.50
N MET A 588 17.84 -20.88 4.23
CA MET A 588 18.07 -22.23 3.69
C MET A 588 19.55 -22.62 3.78
N THR A 589 20.49 -21.70 3.49
CA THR A 589 21.92 -21.95 3.63
C THR A 589 22.31 -22.24 5.08
N LYS A 590 21.72 -21.56 6.07
CA LYS A 590 21.97 -21.83 7.50
C LYS A 590 21.41 -23.20 7.94
N LEU A 591 20.24 -23.59 7.43
CA LEU A 591 19.53 -24.81 7.81
C LEU A 591 19.96 -26.06 7.04
N SER A 592 20.56 -25.90 5.86
CA SER A 592 21.03 -26.99 5.00
C SER A 592 22.52 -27.28 5.21
N SER A 593 23.00 -28.38 4.61
CA SER A 593 24.42 -28.73 4.69
C SER A 593 25.27 -27.73 3.90
N TYR A 594 26.52 -27.48 4.33
CA TYR A 594 27.48 -26.61 3.66
C TYR A 594 27.74 -26.93 2.16
N THR A 595 27.35 -28.12 1.70
CA THR A 595 27.62 -28.57 0.32
C THR A 595 26.57 -28.19 -0.72
N VAL A 596 25.46 -27.57 -0.33
CA VAL A 596 24.39 -27.15 -1.27
C VAL A 596 24.57 -25.70 -1.64
N HIS A 597 24.56 -25.41 -2.94
CA HIS A 597 24.73 -24.06 -3.48
C HIS A 597 23.38 -23.50 -3.91
N PHE A 598 23.11 -22.26 -3.50
CA PHE A 598 21.89 -21.54 -3.87
C PHE A 598 22.24 -20.35 -4.76
N ALA A 599 21.76 -20.38 -6.00
CA ALA A 599 21.75 -19.24 -6.90
C ALA A 599 20.41 -18.51 -6.76
N ALA A 600 20.45 -17.18 -6.65
CA ALA A 600 19.24 -16.35 -6.62
C ALA A 600 19.13 -15.56 -7.92
N ARG A 601 18.03 -15.74 -8.65
CA ARG A 601 17.72 -14.97 -9.86
C ARG A 601 16.40 -14.23 -9.69
N MET A 602 16.35 -12.98 -10.15
CA MET A 602 15.12 -12.18 -10.16
C MET A 602 14.53 -12.16 -11.57
N GLY A 603 13.23 -12.43 -11.68
CA GLY A 603 12.48 -12.17 -12.90
C GLY A 603 12.01 -10.73 -12.92
N SER A 604 12.79 -9.84 -13.55
CA SER A 604 12.48 -8.40 -13.71
C SER A 604 11.78 -8.09 -15.04
N ASP A 605 10.96 -9.02 -15.55
CA ASP A 605 10.18 -8.77 -16.74
C ASP A 605 8.97 -7.87 -16.41
N SER A 606 8.86 -6.74 -17.09
CA SER A 606 7.73 -5.81 -16.94
C SER A 606 6.48 -6.43 -17.58
N TYR A 607 5.45 -6.70 -16.77
CA TYR A 607 4.18 -7.26 -17.24
C TYR A 607 3.19 -6.12 -17.53
N ASP A 608 2.68 -6.04 -18.76
CA ASP A 608 1.53 -5.17 -19.05
C ASP A 608 0.27 -5.82 -18.46
N VAL A 609 -0.17 -5.32 -17.31
CA VAL A 609 -1.41 -5.79 -16.68
C VAL A 609 -2.61 -5.18 -17.36
N VAL A 610 -3.15 -5.94 -18.30
CA VAL A 610 -4.42 -5.64 -18.94
C VAL A 610 -5.55 -5.85 -17.93
N ASP A 611 -6.50 -4.92 -17.85
CA ASP A 611 -7.65 -5.04 -16.98
C ASP A 611 -8.38 -6.37 -17.24
N PRO A 612 -8.80 -7.11 -16.18
CA PRO A 612 -9.55 -8.33 -16.37
C PRO A 612 -10.83 -7.99 -17.13
N LEU A 613 -10.92 -8.47 -18.37
CA LEU A 613 -12.12 -8.48 -19.21
C LEU A 613 -13.12 -9.47 -18.62
N CYS A 614 -13.62 -9.21 -17.40
CA CYS A 614 -14.74 -9.96 -16.84
C CYS A 614 -16.02 -9.21 -17.21
N PRO A 615 -16.83 -9.70 -18.17
CA PRO A 615 -18.09 -9.06 -18.51
C PRO A 615 -19.00 -9.08 -17.28
N ILE A 616 -19.35 -7.91 -16.76
CA ILE A 616 -20.26 -7.76 -15.63
C ILE A 616 -21.69 -7.82 -16.15
N LEU A 617 -22.56 -8.58 -15.50
CA LEU A 617 -23.99 -8.63 -15.83
C LEU A 617 -24.59 -7.21 -15.68
N GLY A 618 -24.90 -6.56 -16.80
CA GLY A 618 -25.32 -5.16 -16.90
C GLY A 618 -24.44 -4.28 -17.81
N ASP A 619 -23.21 -4.72 -18.10
CA ASP A 619 -22.28 -4.12 -19.08
C ASP A 619 -22.52 -4.67 -20.51
N ILE A 620 -23.37 -5.70 -20.63
CA ILE A 620 -23.94 -6.09 -21.91
C ILE A 620 -24.99 -5.02 -22.20
N PRO A 621 -24.81 -4.15 -23.22
CA PRO A 621 -25.93 -3.34 -23.68
C PRO A 621 -27.04 -4.32 -24.05
N MET A 622 -28.08 -4.42 -23.22
CA MET A 622 -29.33 -4.98 -23.69
C MET A 622 -29.72 -4.09 -24.87
N SER A 623 -29.64 -4.63 -26.08
CA SER A 623 -30.28 -4.03 -27.24
C SER A 623 -31.78 -4.05 -26.96
N GLY A 624 -32.28 -3.02 -26.29
CA GLY A 624 -33.70 -2.74 -26.23
C GLY A 624 -34.09 -2.19 -27.59
N GLU A 625 -34.71 -3.01 -28.44
CA GLU A 625 -35.51 -2.51 -29.56
C GLU A 625 -36.70 -1.75 -28.97
N GLY A 626 -36.54 -0.45 -28.79
CA GLY A 626 -37.67 0.46 -28.59
C GLY A 626 -38.20 0.85 -29.97
N SER A 627 -39.37 0.33 -30.35
CA SER A 627 -40.08 0.83 -31.52
C SER A 627 -40.76 2.16 -31.15
N ILE A 628 -40.24 3.27 -31.69
CA ILE A 628 -40.98 4.54 -31.69
C ILE A 628 -41.93 4.48 -32.89
N THR A 629 -43.22 4.25 -32.61
CA THR A 629 -44.26 4.38 -33.63
C THR A 629 -44.58 5.86 -33.80
N ILE A 630 -43.92 6.52 -34.74
CA ILE A 630 -44.32 7.86 -35.20
C ILE A 630 -45.55 7.66 -36.08
N ILE A 631 -46.73 7.93 -35.51
CA ILE A 631 -47.98 7.99 -36.28
C ILE A 631 -48.06 9.41 -36.85
N GLU A 632 -47.56 9.59 -38.07
CA GLU A 632 -48.22 10.30 -39.20
C GLU A 632 -47.25 10.52 -40.38
N PRO A 633 -47.77 10.65 -41.62
CA PRO A 633 -47.07 10.19 -42.81
C PRO A 633 -46.25 11.31 -43.45
N LEU A 634 -44.98 11.06 -43.73
CA LEU A 634 -44.24 11.83 -44.74
C LEU A 634 -43.44 10.88 -45.62
N LEU A 635 -43.87 10.82 -46.88
CA LEU A 635 -43.26 10.12 -48.00
C LEU A 635 -41.84 10.66 -48.26
N GLY A 636 -40.89 9.76 -48.52
CA GLY A 636 -39.72 10.07 -49.35
C GLY A 636 -38.34 10.15 -48.69
N VAL A 637 -38.06 9.43 -47.59
CA VAL A 637 -36.68 9.27 -47.08
C VAL A 637 -36.12 7.91 -47.53
N GLN A 638 -35.12 7.91 -48.41
CA GLN A 638 -34.55 6.67 -48.98
C GLN A 638 -33.27 6.14 -48.28
N GLN A 639 -32.46 6.97 -47.59
CA GLN A 639 -31.33 6.47 -46.78
C GLN A 639 -30.78 7.55 -45.84
N VAL A 640 -30.31 7.17 -44.64
CA VAL A 640 -29.47 8.01 -43.77
C VAL A 640 -28.20 7.23 -43.41
N THR A 641 -27.04 7.80 -43.71
CA THR A 641 -25.72 7.24 -43.37
C THR A 641 -24.84 8.33 -42.73
N ARG A 642 -24.12 7.98 -41.67
CA ARG A 642 -23.21 8.87 -40.94
C ARG A 642 -21.77 8.41 -41.13
N HIS A 643 -20.91 9.31 -41.59
CA HIS A 643 -19.45 9.13 -41.57
C HIS A 643 -18.81 10.24 -40.75
N GLN A 644 -17.95 9.86 -39.80
CA GLN A 644 -17.08 10.77 -39.06
C GLN A 644 -15.64 10.48 -39.48
N TYR A 645 -14.90 11.53 -39.80
CA TYR A 645 -13.45 11.46 -39.99
C TYR A 645 -12.76 12.37 -38.99
N MET A 646 -11.76 11.81 -38.33
CA MET A 646 -10.85 12.51 -37.44
C MET A 646 -9.50 12.54 -38.16
N SER A 647 -8.97 13.75 -38.39
CA SER A 647 -7.65 13.94 -38.99
C SER A 647 -6.80 14.70 -37.99
N THR A 648 -5.75 14.02 -37.51
CA THR A 648 -4.60 14.63 -36.84
C THR A 648 -3.62 15.08 -37.92
N ASP A 649 -3.22 16.35 -37.90
CA ASP A 649 -2.05 16.79 -38.66
C ASP A 649 -0.82 15.99 -38.19
N THR A 650 0.05 15.72 -39.16
CA THR A 650 1.25 14.88 -39.10
C THR A 650 1.96 14.90 -37.75
N VAL A 651 2.10 13.71 -37.17
CA VAL A 651 2.99 13.42 -36.05
C VAL A 651 4.41 13.81 -36.44
N LEU A 652 4.94 14.89 -35.87
CA LEU A 652 6.39 15.00 -35.75
C LEU A 652 6.86 13.79 -34.93
N PRO A 653 7.86 13.02 -35.40
CA PRO A 653 8.28 11.79 -34.74
C PRO A 653 8.54 12.06 -33.26
N ALA A 654 7.81 11.32 -32.40
CA ALA A 654 7.81 11.50 -30.95
C ALA A 654 9.10 11.02 -30.26
N ALA A 655 10.19 10.86 -31.00
CA ALA A 655 11.50 10.55 -30.46
C ALA A 655 12.59 10.97 -31.46
N PRO A 656 13.71 11.58 -31.03
CA PRO A 656 14.94 11.43 -31.79
C PRO A 656 15.21 9.93 -31.97
N VAL A 657 15.74 9.52 -33.13
CA VAL A 657 16.17 8.13 -33.36
C VAL A 657 17.24 7.80 -32.32
N ILE A 658 16.85 7.07 -31.27
CA ILE A 658 17.76 6.56 -30.25
C ILE A 658 18.59 5.48 -30.93
N LYS A 659 19.86 5.78 -31.19
CA LYS A 659 20.77 4.89 -31.95
C LYS A 659 21.34 3.75 -31.13
N GLU A 660 21.24 3.80 -29.80
CA GLU A 660 21.52 2.70 -28.89
C GLU A 660 21.02 3.11 -27.51
N LEU A 661 20.38 2.18 -26.80
CA LEU A 661 19.78 2.42 -25.49
C LEU A 661 20.41 1.43 -24.52
N SER A 662 21.58 1.77 -23.97
CA SER A 662 22.17 1.05 -22.85
C SER A 662 21.62 1.60 -21.53
N MET A 663 20.34 1.30 -21.26
CA MET A 663 19.77 1.54 -19.92
C MET A 663 20.19 0.39 -18.99
N PRO A 664 20.78 0.65 -17.81
CA PRO A 664 20.88 -0.37 -16.77
C PRO A 664 19.47 -0.79 -16.34
N GLN A 665 19.24 -2.10 -16.23
CA GLN A 665 17.92 -2.75 -16.09
C GLN A 665 17.13 -2.37 -14.82
N HIS A 666 17.64 -1.50 -13.94
CA HIS A 666 17.08 -1.26 -12.62
C HIS A 666 16.18 -0.02 -12.47
N ILE A 667 16.11 0.90 -13.45
CA ILE A 667 15.30 2.13 -13.31
C ILE A 667 14.61 2.47 -14.64
N LYS A 668 13.33 2.09 -14.79
CA LYS A 668 12.46 2.57 -15.88
C LYS A 668 11.65 3.77 -15.41
N LEU A 669 12.18 4.99 -15.53
CA LEU A 669 11.38 6.21 -15.36
C LEU A 669 10.52 6.44 -16.61
N ARG A 670 9.36 5.77 -16.73
CA ARG A 670 8.29 6.29 -17.62
C ARG A 670 7.63 7.49 -16.93
N MET A 671 8.30 8.63 -17.03
CA MET A 671 7.71 9.91 -16.68
C MET A 671 6.66 10.27 -17.75
N ASN A 672 5.36 10.13 -17.43
CA ASN A 672 4.29 10.73 -18.22
C ASN A 672 4.31 12.26 -18.04
N ILE A 673 5.36 12.92 -18.53
CA ILE A 673 5.45 14.38 -18.58
C ILE A 673 5.00 14.79 -19.98
N TYR A 674 3.73 15.15 -20.10
CA TYR A 674 3.22 15.78 -21.30
C TYR A 674 3.22 17.29 -21.10
N MET A 675 3.97 18.02 -21.91
CA MET A 675 3.84 19.48 -21.99
C MET A 675 2.42 19.82 -22.48
N GLY A 676 1.78 20.81 -21.86
CA GLY A 676 0.41 21.19 -22.17
C GLY A 676 0.25 21.63 -23.63
N ILE A 677 -0.46 20.85 -24.43
CA ILE A 677 -0.85 21.22 -25.79
C ILE A 677 -2.14 22.05 -25.70
N ARG A 678 -2.11 23.30 -26.19
CA ARG A 678 -3.33 24.08 -26.44
C ARG A 678 -4.05 23.48 -27.64
N VAL A 679 -5.12 22.73 -27.39
CA VAL A 679 -6.05 22.31 -28.45
C VAL A 679 -6.94 23.50 -28.81
N LYS A 680 -6.80 23.99 -30.04
CA LYS A 680 -7.70 24.99 -30.62
C LYS A 680 -8.80 24.24 -31.38
N VAL A 681 -10.00 24.22 -30.83
CA VAL A 681 -11.17 23.64 -31.50
C VAL A 681 -11.77 24.71 -32.40
N THR A 682 -11.74 24.48 -33.71
CA THR A 682 -12.47 25.32 -34.69
C THR A 682 -13.66 24.52 -35.18
N GLN A 683 -14.87 25.02 -34.92
CA GLN A 683 -16.11 24.40 -35.34
C GLN A 683 -16.62 25.12 -36.59
N GLN A 684 -16.81 24.39 -37.69
CA GLN A 684 -17.44 24.89 -38.89
C GLN A 684 -18.73 24.11 -39.14
N VAL A 685 -19.85 24.82 -39.22
CA VAL A 685 -21.14 24.28 -39.63
C VAL A 685 -21.33 24.64 -41.08
N VAL A 686 -21.40 23.64 -41.96
CA VAL A 686 -21.78 23.84 -43.37
C VAL A 686 -23.21 23.30 -43.52
N VAL A 687 -24.11 24.18 -43.95
CA VAL A 687 -25.49 23.83 -44.30
C VAL A 687 -25.55 23.75 -45.81
N ASP A 688 -25.56 22.53 -46.36
CA ASP A 688 -25.85 22.31 -47.77
C ASP A 688 -27.36 22.30 -47.98
N ILE A 689 -27.85 23.30 -48.70
CA ILE A 689 -29.20 23.33 -49.25
C ILE A 689 -29.08 22.95 -50.71
N ASN A 690 -29.76 21.88 -51.11
CA ASN A 690 -29.99 21.58 -52.52
C ASN A 690 -31.48 21.36 -52.73
N GLU A 691 -32.13 22.27 -53.45
CA GLU A 691 -32.99 21.83 -54.55
C GLU A 691 -32.78 22.74 -55.78
N PRO A 692 -32.86 22.19 -57.00
CA PRO A 692 -32.48 22.89 -58.21
C PRO A 692 -33.70 23.54 -58.88
N THR A 693 -33.49 24.66 -59.58
CA THR A 693 -33.89 24.76 -60.99
C THR A 693 -33.34 26.03 -61.64
N THR A 694 -32.66 25.81 -62.76
CA THR A 694 -32.49 26.72 -63.90
C THR A 694 -31.72 28.02 -63.72
N GLY A 695 -30.56 28.06 -64.41
CA GLY A 695 -30.12 29.27 -65.10
C GLY A 695 -28.79 29.86 -64.63
N VAL A 696 -27.72 29.47 -65.34
CA VAL A 696 -26.57 30.33 -65.70
C VAL A 696 -25.59 30.68 -64.57
N VAL A 697 -24.27 30.81 -64.75
CA VAL A 697 -23.23 30.41 -65.72
C VAL A 697 -21.93 30.68 -64.95
N LYS A 698 -20.99 29.72 -64.95
CA LYS A 698 -19.60 29.81 -64.47
C LYS A 698 -19.33 29.97 -62.96
N VAL A 699 -18.72 28.90 -62.46
CA VAL A 699 -17.81 28.86 -61.31
C VAL A 699 -16.53 29.65 -61.63
N LYS A 700 -16.06 30.45 -60.69
CA LYS A 700 -14.65 30.82 -60.58
C LYS A 700 -14.25 30.79 -59.11
N SER A 701 -13.48 29.78 -58.74
CA SER A 701 -12.75 29.70 -57.49
C SER A 701 -11.52 30.61 -57.57
N SER A 702 -11.34 31.48 -56.59
CA SER A 702 -10.02 31.99 -56.24
C SER A 702 -9.90 32.08 -54.73
N LEU A 703 -8.90 31.37 -54.23
CA LEU A 703 -8.30 31.51 -52.92
C LEU A 703 -7.85 32.95 -52.75
N ASP A 704 -8.31 33.64 -51.71
CA ASP A 704 -7.58 34.78 -51.13
C ASP A 704 -7.91 34.86 -49.63
N ASP A 705 -6.85 34.84 -48.82
CA ASP A 705 -6.85 34.93 -47.35
C ASP A 705 -7.25 36.33 -46.88
N TRP A 706 -8.22 36.44 -45.97
CA TRP A 706 -8.50 37.68 -45.23
C TRP A 706 -8.13 37.52 -43.76
N THR A 707 -7.22 38.38 -43.30
CA THR A 707 -6.78 38.45 -41.90
C THR A 707 -7.79 39.14 -40.99
N LEU A 708 -7.79 38.65 -39.76
CA LEU A 708 -8.61 38.96 -38.60
C LEU A 708 -8.60 40.46 -38.23
N ASN A 709 -9.42 41.30 -38.87
CA ASN A 709 -9.74 42.64 -38.36
C ASN A 709 -10.91 43.39 -39.01
N GLU A 710 -11.95 42.72 -39.52
CA GLU A 710 -13.15 43.43 -40.00
C GLU A 710 -14.45 42.86 -39.41
N GLN A 711 -14.94 43.62 -38.43
CA GLN A 711 -16.34 43.78 -38.00
C GLN A 711 -17.02 42.67 -37.19
N VAL A 712 -16.79 42.80 -35.88
CA VAL A 712 -17.78 42.64 -34.82
C VAL A 712 -19.12 43.31 -35.21
N LYS A 713 -20.22 42.56 -35.08
CA LYS A 713 -21.54 43.10 -34.71
C LYS A 713 -22.08 42.31 -33.53
N ILE A 714 -22.05 42.97 -32.37
CA ILE A 714 -22.73 42.61 -31.12
C ILE A 714 -24.23 42.84 -31.32
N ASN A 715 -25.06 41.91 -30.84
CA ASN A 715 -26.43 42.16 -30.42
C ASN A 715 -26.77 41.17 -29.27
N ASP A 716 -26.63 41.70 -28.06
CA ASP A 716 -27.43 41.56 -26.83
C ASP A 716 -28.09 40.22 -26.45
N LEU A 717 -27.54 39.58 -25.41
CA LEU A 717 -28.28 38.74 -24.47
C LEU A 717 -28.55 39.57 -23.20
N ASP A 718 -29.82 39.81 -22.88
CA ASP A 718 -30.25 40.48 -21.66
C ASP A 718 -29.78 39.71 -20.41
N GLY A 719 -29.06 40.39 -19.51
CA GLY A 719 -28.98 39.98 -18.09
C GLY A 719 -27.61 39.79 -17.44
N PHE A 720 -26.48 39.96 -18.13
CA PHE A 720 -25.14 39.95 -17.49
C PHE A 720 -24.33 41.21 -17.84
N THR A 721 -24.28 42.16 -16.91
CA THR A 721 -23.42 43.36 -16.99
C THR A 721 -22.13 43.14 -16.20
N LEU A 722 -20.98 43.29 -16.85
CA LEU A 722 -19.63 43.03 -16.32
C LEU A 722 -18.91 44.29 -15.79
N ASP A 723 -19.64 45.39 -15.55
CA ASP A 723 -19.07 46.72 -15.23
C ASP A 723 -19.00 47.04 -13.73
N GLN A 724 -18.68 46.09 -12.85
CA GLN A 724 -18.46 46.38 -11.42
C GLN A 724 -17.18 45.80 -10.80
N LEU A 725 -16.11 45.62 -11.57
CA LEU A 725 -14.78 45.59 -10.98
C LEU A 725 -13.85 46.61 -11.67
N PRO A 726 -13.29 47.57 -10.90
CA PRO A 726 -12.35 48.55 -11.42
C PRO A 726 -11.01 47.90 -11.79
N LYS A 727 -10.38 48.52 -12.79
CA LYS A 727 -9.19 48.11 -13.56
C LYS A 727 -8.06 47.42 -12.80
#